data_AF-A0A4Q0YLY8-F1
#
_entry.id   AF-A0A4Q0YLY8-F1
#
_cell.length_a   1.000
_cell.length_b   1.000
_cell.length_c   1.000
_cell.angle_alpha   90.00
_cell.angle_beta   90.00
_cell.angle_gamma   90.00
#
_symmetry.space_group_name_H-M   'P 1'
#
loop_
_entity.id
_entity.type
_entity.pdbx_description
1 polymer ?
#
loop_
_entity_poly.entity_id
_entity_poly.type
_entity_poly.pdbx_seq_one_letter_code
_entity_poly.pdbx_strand_id
1 'polypeptide(L)'
;MNYRKDTINLTEGSVEEKRAEIREYFLQTYELDEKIFDLLKDKEYLYKQPNRLRHPLIFYYGHTATFFMNKLNIANIIKKRVDKNLEAIFAIGVDEMSWDDLNSENYSWPTYEQTKAYRDEVKEIILDLIDNMQFSMPINWESPMWIILMGIEHENIHIETSSVLLRELNIKYLVEDELLLYCNEFSNKYPKNELVEVQEGEVILEKNHENPVYYGWDNEFSFHKSYIKAFKASKYLVSNGEFMEFVKEGGYTKLHYFSKDGLKWLDFSKAKHPTFWIKKDGRFYLREINRVVPLPLNYPVDINVYEAEAFCKYKSEKLGFEVRLPSEDEYYRLNDYVKAQESEANIGLKFFNQTPVDKYKMGEFYDVIGNVWQWSITPIYPFDGFKTHPAYDDFTTPTFDDRHALIKGGSFISLGNEILRSARYAFRKHFFQHAGFRYVQSNNDYRTKLNDNVYETDEQISQYCEFHYGAEYYGVKNFPKNSVELLKPYIKDLKKQKALDLGCSVGRSSFELAKHYDEVLGIDFSANFINVGVKLKKYDSLTYKVTTEGSLFDEKTISLKDFDLEETKDRVTFMQGDACNLKDLYSGYDLIFCSNLIDRLYYPQKFLDDIPKRVNKDGFLVLLSPYTWLEDYTPKANWLGGYLKDNKEVKTFDTLKTNLEKEFELLDILDVPFVIKETNRKFQHTISQMSIWKRK
;
A
#
# COMPACT_ATOMS: atom_id res chain seq x y z
N MET A 1 11.22 -11.10 -28.58
CA MET A 1 9.91 -11.55 -28.08
C MET A 1 8.94 -10.41 -28.23
N ASN A 2 7.76 -10.68 -28.76
CA ASN A 2 6.65 -9.73 -28.69
C ASN A 2 5.94 -9.99 -27.35
N TYR A 3 6.30 -9.22 -26.32
CA TYR A 3 5.60 -9.28 -25.04
C TYR A 3 4.19 -8.72 -25.21
N ARG A 4 3.20 -9.35 -24.59
CA ARG A 4 1.83 -8.84 -24.57
C ARG A 4 1.79 -7.56 -23.77
N LYS A 5 1.54 -6.46 -24.47
CA LYS A 5 1.31 -5.15 -23.88
C LYS A 5 -0.03 -5.06 -23.16
N ASP A 6 -1.09 -5.55 -23.80
CA ASP A 6 -2.47 -5.29 -23.36
C ASP A 6 -2.97 -6.34 -22.36
N THR A 7 -3.72 -5.91 -21.35
CA THR A 7 -4.44 -6.82 -20.46
C THR A 7 -5.55 -7.58 -21.21
N ILE A 8 -6.16 -8.56 -20.54
CA ILE A 8 -7.14 -9.47 -21.13
C ILE A 8 -8.55 -8.89 -21.02
N ASN A 9 -9.33 -8.97 -22.12
CA ASN A 9 -10.76 -8.66 -22.08
C ASN A 9 -11.48 -9.77 -21.29
N LEU A 10 -12.13 -9.45 -20.18
CA LEU A 10 -12.73 -10.40 -19.26
C LEU A 10 -14.20 -10.71 -19.55
N THR A 11 -14.77 -10.08 -20.58
CA THR A 11 -16.19 -10.21 -20.97
C THR A 11 -16.42 -10.97 -22.28
N GLU A 12 -15.36 -11.26 -23.02
CA GLU A 12 -15.41 -11.88 -24.35
C GLU A 12 -14.68 -13.24 -24.39
N GLY A 13 -15.15 -14.12 -25.27
CA GLY A 13 -14.59 -15.46 -25.49
C GLY A 13 -15.23 -16.57 -24.62
N SER A 14 -14.92 -17.81 -24.96
CA SER A 14 -15.23 -19.00 -24.18
C SER A 14 -14.27 -19.18 -23.00
N VAL A 15 -14.61 -20.08 -22.08
CA VAL A 15 -13.74 -20.44 -20.93
C VAL A 15 -12.40 -20.98 -21.42
N GLU A 16 -12.39 -21.81 -22.45
CA GLU A 16 -11.19 -22.44 -23.01
C GLU A 16 -10.30 -21.42 -23.74
N GLU A 17 -10.89 -20.51 -24.51
CA GLU A 17 -10.15 -19.40 -25.13
C GLU A 17 -9.55 -18.49 -24.06
N LYS A 18 -10.34 -18.14 -23.04
CA LYS A 18 -9.87 -17.27 -21.95
C LYS A 18 -8.75 -17.91 -21.14
N ARG A 19 -8.84 -19.22 -20.90
CA ARG A 19 -7.79 -19.99 -20.25
C ARG A 19 -6.48 -19.92 -21.03
N ALA A 20 -6.53 -20.13 -22.34
CA ALA A 20 -5.35 -20.05 -23.21
C ALA A 20 -4.74 -18.64 -23.21
N GLU A 21 -5.56 -17.60 -23.29
CA GLU A 21 -5.10 -16.21 -23.22
C GLU A 21 -4.41 -15.88 -21.88
N ILE A 22 -5.01 -16.28 -20.76
CA ILE A 22 -4.45 -16.05 -19.42
C ILE A 22 -3.14 -16.83 -19.24
N ARG A 23 -3.08 -18.05 -19.74
CA ARG A 23 -1.87 -18.88 -19.72
C ARG A 23 -0.73 -18.23 -20.49
N GLU A 24 -1.01 -17.73 -21.70
CA GLU A 24 -0.02 -17.02 -22.50
C GLU A 24 0.43 -15.73 -21.80
N TYR A 25 -0.52 -14.97 -21.25
CA TYR A 25 -0.21 -13.73 -20.55
C TYR A 25 0.66 -13.95 -19.31
N PHE A 26 0.35 -14.97 -18.51
CA PHE A 26 1.18 -15.39 -17.39
C PHE A 26 2.59 -15.75 -17.83
N LEU A 27 2.74 -16.62 -18.84
CA LEU A 27 4.07 -17.06 -19.30
C LEU A 27 4.93 -15.91 -19.81
N GLN A 28 4.36 -15.00 -20.59
CA GLN A 28 5.10 -13.86 -21.13
C GLN A 28 5.50 -12.86 -20.05
N THR A 29 4.64 -12.62 -19.07
CA THR A 29 4.93 -11.72 -17.94
C THR A 29 5.99 -12.31 -17.03
N TYR A 30 5.85 -13.59 -16.67
CA TYR A 30 6.81 -14.30 -15.82
C TYR A 30 8.19 -14.40 -16.45
N GLU A 31 8.26 -14.65 -17.75
CA GLU A 31 9.53 -14.65 -18.49
C GLU A 31 10.15 -13.26 -18.57
N LEU A 32 9.35 -12.22 -18.77
CA LEU A 32 9.84 -10.84 -18.82
C LEU A 32 10.41 -10.38 -17.48
N ASP A 33 9.73 -10.69 -16.38
CA ASP A 33 10.21 -10.41 -15.02
C ASP A 33 11.60 -11.02 -14.78
N GLU A 34 11.80 -12.30 -15.11
CA GLU A 34 13.12 -12.92 -14.98
C GLU A 34 14.16 -12.27 -15.89
N LYS A 35 13.80 -12.00 -17.15
CA LYS A 35 14.72 -11.47 -18.16
C LYS A 35 15.25 -10.08 -17.83
N ILE A 36 14.49 -9.25 -17.13
CA ILE A 36 14.98 -7.93 -16.70
C ILE A 36 16.22 -8.07 -15.79
N PHE A 37 16.31 -9.13 -15.00
CA PHE A 37 17.49 -9.40 -14.16
C PHE A 37 18.67 -10.02 -14.91
N ASP A 38 18.52 -10.37 -16.19
CA ASP A 38 19.66 -10.73 -17.06
C ASP A 38 20.47 -9.50 -17.50
N LEU A 39 19.99 -8.29 -17.19
CA LEU A 39 20.78 -7.08 -17.32
C LEU A 39 21.95 -7.04 -16.31
N LEU A 40 21.93 -7.86 -15.26
CA LEU A 40 23.03 -7.95 -14.30
C LEU A 40 24.19 -8.79 -14.89
N LYS A 41 25.43 -8.29 -14.78
CA LYS A 41 26.64 -9.01 -15.23
C LYS A 41 26.86 -10.34 -14.50
N ASP A 42 26.45 -10.40 -13.24
CA ASP A 42 26.58 -11.55 -12.37
C ASP A 42 25.40 -11.57 -11.39
N LYS A 43 24.93 -12.77 -11.04
CA LYS A 43 23.80 -12.95 -10.12
C LYS A 43 24.15 -12.55 -8.68
N GLU A 44 25.44 -12.41 -8.32
CA GLU A 44 25.87 -11.81 -7.05
C GLU A 44 25.36 -10.36 -6.89
N TYR A 45 25.04 -9.67 -7.98
CA TYR A 45 24.52 -8.29 -7.92
C TYR A 45 23.04 -8.22 -7.56
N LEU A 46 22.32 -9.34 -7.49
CA LEU A 46 20.97 -9.38 -6.92
C LEU A 46 20.96 -8.96 -5.43
N TYR A 47 22.07 -9.12 -4.71
CA TYR A 47 22.16 -8.74 -3.31
C TYR A 47 22.56 -7.27 -3.10
N LYS A 48 22.66 -6.48 -4.18
CA LYS A 48 22.82 -5.03 -4.07
C LYS A 48 21.49 -4.38 -3.74
N GLN A 49 21.58 -3.31 -2.97
CA GLN A 49 20.49 -2.43 -2.62
C GLN A 49 20.71 -1.09 -3.36
N PRO A 50 20.12 -0.90 -4.56
CA PRO A 50 20.35 0.30 -5.36
C PRO A 50 19.87 1.57 -4.66
N ASN A 51 18.81 1.44 -3.87
CA ASN A 51 18.16 2.52 -3.16
C ASN A 51 18.01 2.15 -1.68
N ARG A 52 18.54 2.99 -0.80
CA ARG A 52 18.52 2.79 0.67
C ARG A 52 17.11 2.71 1.27
N LEU A 53 16.10 3.21 0.56
CA LEU A 53 14.69 3.17 0.98
C LEU A 53 13.94 1.96 0.38
N ARG A 54 14.67 0.99 -0.19
CA ARG A 54 14.13 -0.18 -0.89
C ARG A 54 14.90 -1.44 -0.50
N HIS A 55 14.31 -2.61 -0.71
CA HIS A 55 14.99 -3.88 -0.48
C HIS A 55 16.08 -4.15 -1.55
N PRO A 56 16.99 -5.11 -1.30
CA PRO A 56 17.90 -5.59 -2.34
C PRO A 56 17.17 -6.23 -3.53
N LEU A 57 17.80 -6.29 -4.70
CA LEU A 57 17.18 -6.81 -5.93
C LEU A 57 16.66 -8.26 -5.82
N ILE A 58 17.30 -9.10 -4.98
CA ILE A 58 16.85 -10.48 -4.73
C ILE A 58 15.44 -10.53 -4.12
N PHE A 59 15.04 -9.51 -3.35
CA PHE A 59 13.68 -9.39 -2.85
C PHE A 59 12.70 -9.33 -4.02
N TYR A 60 12.91 -8.41 -4.96
CA TYR A 60 12.02 -8.21 -6.11
C TYR A 60 11.96 -9.46 -6.99
N TYR A 61 13.09 -10.15 -7.14
CA TYR A 61 13.15 -11.42 -7.85
C TYR A 61 12.31 -12.52 -7.19
N GLY A 62 12.30 -12.65 -5.85
CA GLY A 62 11.48 -13.67 -5.16
C GLY A 62 10.04 -13.25 -4.84
N HIS A 63 9.79 -11.94 -4.77
CA HIS A 63 8.55 -11.36 -4.27
C HIS A 63 7.35 -11.64 -5.18
N THR A 64 7.48 -11.55 -6.50
CA THR A 64 6.33 -11.72 -7.40
C THR A 64 5.76 -13.14 -7.35
N ALA A 65 6.63 -14.16 -7.33
CA ALA A 65 6.21 -15.55 -7.12
C ALA A 65 5.58 -15.78 -5.73
N THR A 66 6.15 -15.17 -4.69
CA THR A 66 5.60 -15.21 -3.33
C THR A 66 4.21 -14.57 -3.24
N PHE A 67 4.01 -13.48 -3.97
CA PHE A 67 2.74 -12.79 -4.04
C PHE A 67 1.63 -13.69 -4.56
N PHE A 68 1.85 -14.42 -5.68
CA PHE A 68 0.90 -15.42 -6.18
C PHE A 68 0.51 -16.41 -5.09
N MET A 69 1.49 -17.03 -4.43
CA MET A 69 1.25 -18.04 -3.40
C MET A 69 0.46 -17.50 -2.21
N ASN A 70 0.78 -16.29 -1.76
CA ASN A 70 0.09 -15.64 -0.66
C ASN A 70 -1.36 -15.32 -1.01
N LYS A 71 -1.62 -14.73 -2.18
CA LYS A 71 -2.98 -14.35 -2.59
C LYS A 71 -3.85 -15.55 -2.90
N LEU A 72 -3.30 -16.60 -3.52
CA LEU A 72 -4.00 -17.88 -3.70
C LEU A 72 -4.34 -18.55 -2.37
N ASN A 73 -3.49 -18.43 -1.35
CA ASN A 73 -3.75 -18.98 -0.04
C ASN A 73 -4.83 -18.18 0.71
N ILE A 74 -4.77 -16.84 0.69
CA ILE A 74 -5.80 -15.96 1.27
C ILE A 74 -7.17 -16.21 0.61
N ALA A 75 -7.19 -16.39 -0.71
CA ALA A 75 -8.40 -16.71 -1.46
C ALA A 75 -8.88 -18.17 -1.30
N ASN A 76 -8.23 -18.97 -0.45
CA ASN A 76 -8.52 -20.39 -0.23
C ASN A 76 -8.49 -21.27 -1.49
N ILE A 77 -7.80 -20.84 -2.55
CA ILE A 77 -7.62 -21.62 -3.79
C ILE A 77 -6.61 -22.75 -3.57
N ILE A 78 -5.54 -22.47 -2.81
CA ILE A 78 -4.53 -23.46 -2.43
C ILE A 78 -4.39 -23.59 -0.92
N LYS A 79 -4.12 -24.81 -0.46
CA LYS A 79 -3.86 -25.12 0.95
C LYS A 79 -2.39 -25.37 1.26
N LYS A 80 -1.62 -25.84 0.26
CA LYS A 80 -0.21 -26.16 0.40
C LYS A 80 0.63 -24.98 -0.10
N ARG A 81 1.58 -24.57 0.74
CA ARG A 81 2.63 -23.60 0.43
C ARG A 81 3.85 -24.32 -0.16
N VAL A 82 4.63 -23.64 -0.99
CA VAL A 82 5.84 -24.21 -1.59
C VAL A 82 6.96 -24.18 -0.56
N ASP A 83 7.26 -23.01 -0.03
CA ASP A 83 8.25 -22.82 1.03
C ASP A 83 7.82 -21.66 1.94
N LYS A 84 7.36 -22.01 3.14
CA LYS A 84 6.85 -21.03 4.11
C LYS A 84 7.90 -20.01 4.56
N ASN A 85 9.18 -20.39 4.56
CA ASN A 85 10.26 -19.51 4.99
C ASN A 85 10.57 -18.49 3.90
N LEU A 86 10.70 -18.94 2.65
CA LEU A 86 10.89 -18.03 1.51
C LEU A 86 9.69 -17.10 1.35
N GLU A 87 8.47 -17.64 1.45
CA GLU A 87 7.25 -16.85 1.38
C GLU A 87 7.17 -15.81 2.50
N ALA A 88 7.66 -16.10 3.70
CA ALA A 88 7.72 -15.12 4.79
C ALA A 88 8.79 -14.05 4.56
N ILE A 89 9.97 -14.42 4.03
CA ILE A 89 11.07 -13.49 3.73
C ILE A 89 10.67 -12.53 2.62
N PHE A 90 9.99 -13.00 1.59
CA PHE A 90 9.58 -12.19 0.45
C PHE A 90 8.22 -11.51 0.63
N ALA A 91 7.44 -11.79 1.67
CA ALA A 91 6.16 -11.12 1.96
C ALA A 91 6.28 -9.78 2.71
N ILE A 92 7.50 -9.27 2.89
CA ILE A 92 7.74 -7.99 3.58
C ILE A 92 7.22 -6.84 2.71
N GLY A 93 6.59 -5.84 3.33
CA GLY A 93 6.09 -4.65 2.64
C GLY A 93 7.17 -3.92 1.84
N VAL A 94 6.78 -3.37 0.69
CA VAL A 94 7.67 -2.66 -0.25
C VAL A 94 7.67 -1.15 -0.01
N ASP A 95 6.59 -0.61 0.59
CA ASP A 95 6.51 0.80 0.99
C ASP A 95 7.11 1.03 2.38
N GLU A 96 7.79 2.16 2.53
CA GLU A 96 8.41 2.58 3.79
C GLU A 96 7.30 3.06 4.73
N MET A 97 6.71 2.12 5.47
CA MET A 97 5.69 2.39 6.50
C MET A 97 6.33 2.59 7.88
N SER A 98 7.52 2.01 8.12
CA SER A 98 8.41 2.34 9.24
C SER A 98 9.89 2.30 8.82
N TRP A 99 10.74 3.09 9.48
CA TRP A 99 12.19 3.12 9.23
C TRP A 99 12.89 1.81 9.63
N ASP A 100 12.23 0.95 10.43
CA ASP A 100 12.81 -0.29 10.97
C ASP A 100 12.63 -1.50 10.04
N ASP A 101 11.77 -1.40 9.00
CA ASP A 101 11.48 -2.53 8.10
C ASP A 101 12.63 -2.84 7.11
N LEU A 102 13.56 -1.89 6.92
CA LEU A 102 14.61 -1.93 5.89
C LEU A 102 16.01 -2.26 6.41
N ASN A 103 16.18 -2.62 7.70
CA ASN A 103 17.50 -2.97 8.22
C ASN A 103 17.96 -4.34 7.69
N SER A 104 18.92 -4.33 6.77
CA SER A 104 19.51 -5.52 6.14
C SER A 104 20.19 -6.47 7.12
N GLU A 105 20.58 -6.02 8.32
CA GLU A 105 21.18 -6.86 9.36
C GLU A 105 20.21 -7.91 9.93
N ASN A 106 18.91 -7.75 9.67
CA ASN A 106 17.86 -8.65 10.17
C ASN A 106 17.44 -9.75 9.16
N TYR A 107 18.00 -9.77 7.94
CA TYR A 107 17.54 -10.68 6.88
C TYR A 107 18.67 -11.53 6.29
N SER A 108 18.55 -12.84 6.44
CA SER A 108 19.37 -13.81 5.71
C SER A 108 18.69 -14.10 4.36
N TRP A 109 19.01 -13.32 3.34
CA TRP A 109 18.46 -13.52 1.99
C TRP A 109 18.83 -14.91 1.45
N PRO A 110 17.89 -15.64 0.81
CA PRO A 110 18.14 -16.93 0.19
C PRO A 110 19.09 -16.80 -1.01
N THR A 111 19.72 -17.91 -1.42
CA THR A 111 20.58 -17.88 -2.61
C THR A 111 19.76 -17.66 -3.89
N TYR A 112 20.44 -17.31 -4.98
CA TYR A 112 19.79 -17.15 -6.28
C TYR A 112 19.19 -18.48 -6.73
N GLU A 113 19.91 -19.58 -6.56
CA GLU A 113 19.48 -20.93 -6.93
C GLU A 113 18.26 -21.37 -6.13
N GLN A 114 18.23 -21.09 -4.82
CA GLN A 114 17.07 -21.37 -3.97
C GLN A 114 15.85 -20.56 -4.42
N THR A 115 16.04 -19.27 -4.70
CA THR A 115 14.96 -18.38 -5.14
C THR A 115 14.46 -18.77 -6.53
N LYS A 116 15.36 -19.13 -7.45
CA LYS A 116 15.01 -19.61 -8.80
C LYS A 116 14.24 -20.92 -8.74
N ALA A 117 14.70 -21.89 -7.96
CA ALA A 117 14.00 -23.17 -7.80
C ALA A 117 12.60 -22.98 -7.21
N TYR A 118 12.46 -22.07 -6.23
CA TYR A 118 11.16 -21.67 -5.69
C TYR A 118 10.26 -21.06 -6.78
N ARG A 119 10.77 -20.10 -7.56
CA ARG A 119 10.05 -19.50 -8.69
C ARG A 119 9.61 -20.55 -9.72
N ASP A 120 10.47 -21.51 -10.04
CA ASP A 120 10.13 -22.56 -11.00
C ASP A 120 9.00 -23.46 -10.48
N GLU A 121 9.02 -23.85 -9.20
CA GLU A 121 7.94 -24.63 -8.60
C GLU A 121 6.62 -23.84 -8.54
N VAL A 122 6.67 -22.57 -8.16
CA VAL A 122 5.49 -21.69 -8.19
C VAL A 122 4.93 -21.59 -9.61
N LYS A 123 5.78 -21.39 -10.62
CA LYS A 123 5.36 -21.30 -12.02
C LYS A 123 4.57 -22.54 -12.45
N GLU A 124 5.05 -23.74 -12.15
CA GLU A 124 4.35 -24.98 -12.49
C GLU A 124 3.00 -25.11 -11.76
N ILE A 125 2.92 -24.68 -10.50
CA ILE A 125 1.65 -24.64 -9.75
C ILE A 125 0.66 -23.67 -10.40
N ILE A 126 1.10 -22.47 -10.80
CA ILE A 126 0.25 -21.48 -11.46
C ILE A 126 -0.24 -22.00 -12.81
N LEU A 127 0.62 -22.66 -13.59
CA LEU A 127 0.23 -23.28 -14.86
C LEU A 127 -0.80 -24.39 -14.65
N ASP A 128 -0.61 -25.28 -13.67
CA ASP A 128 -1.57 -26.33 -13.34
C ASP A 128 -2.93 -25.75 -12.90
N LEU A 129 -2.91 -24.69 -12.10
CA LEU A 129 -4.12 -23.96 -11.70
C LEU A 129 -4.81 -23.32 -12.90
N ILE A 130 -4.07 -22.61 -13.76
CA ILE A 130 -4.62 -22.03 -14.97
C ILE A 130 -5.20 -23.13 -15.87
N ASP A 131 -4.57 -24.30 -15.99
CA ASP A 131 -5.01 -25.35 -16.90
C ASP A 131 -6.25 -26.10 -16.38
N ASN A 132 -6.44 -26.23 -15.06
CA ASN A 132 -7.46 -27.12 -14.48
C ASN A 132 -8.58 -26.42 -13.67
N MET A 133 -8.37 -25.18 -13.21
CA MET A 133 -9.34 -24.48 -12.36
C MET A 133 -10.67 -24.23 -13.08
N GLN A 134 -11.79 -24.49 -12.42
CA GLN A 134 -13.11 -24.18 -12.97
C GLN A 134 -13.46 -22.71 -12.74
N PHE A 135 -13.98 -22.05 -13.78
CA PHE A 135 -14.46 -20.67 -13.71
C PHE A 135 -15.54 -20.44 -14.79
N SER A 136 -16.30 -19.36 -14.64
CA SER A 136 -17.31 -18.93 -15.61
C SER A 136 -16.94 -17.57 -16.21
N MET A 137 -17.48 -17.29 -17.39
CA MET A 137 -17.45 -15.95 -18.00
C MET A 137 -18.70 -15.16 -17.60
N PRO A 138 -18.59 -13.82 -17.42
CA PRO A 138 -17.34 -13.05 -17.41
C PRO A 138 -16.52 -13.26 -16.13
N ILE A 139 -15.23 -12.92 -16.18
CA ILE A 139 -14.34 -12.97 -15.02
C ILE A 139 -14.50 -11.66 -14.22
N ASN A 140 -14.88 -11.78 -12.95
CA ASN A 140 -14.99 -10.68 -11.97
C ASN A 140 -14.34 -11.08 -10.64
N TRP A 141 -14.47 -10.27 -9.58
CA TRP A 141 -13.83 -10.50 -8.27
C TRP A 141 -14.17 -11.85 -7.62
N GLU A 142 -15.35 -12.41 -7.92
CA GLU A 142 -15.79 -13.70 -7.38
C GLU A 142 -15.18 -14.88 -8.16
N SER A 143 -14.61 -14.63 -9.34
CA SER A 143 -13.95 -15.66 -10.12
C SER A 143 -12.57 -15.96 -9.53
N PRO A 144 -12.21 -17.24 -9.31
CA PRO A 144 -10.89 -17.59 -8.80
C PRO A 144 -9.77 -17.23 -9.79
N MET A 145 -10.10 -17.09 -11.08
CA MET A 145 -9.18 -16.62 -12.11
C MET A 145 -8.78 -15.15 -11.93
N TRP A 146 -9.57 -14.36 -11.20
CA TRP A 146 -9.21 -12.99 -10.82
C TRP A 146 -7.93 -12.94 -9.99
N ILE A 147 -7.70 -13.92 -9.12
CA ILE A 147 -6.50 -14.00 -8.28
C ILE A 147 -5.25 -14.29 -9.11
N ILE A 148 -5.39 -15.06 -10.20
CA ILE A 148 -4.30 -15.28 -11.16
C ILE A 148 -3.97 -13.98 -11.89
N LEU A 149 -4.99 -13.28 -12.41
CA LEU A 149 -4.81 -11.99 -13.07
C LEU A 149 -4.21 -10.95 -12.11
N MET A 150 -4.62 -10.93 -10.85
CA MET A 150 -4.04 -10.09 -9.81
C MET A 150 -2.55 -10.32 -9.65
N GLY A 151 -2.09 -11.57 -9.66
CA GLY A 151 -0.66 -11.88 -9.61
C GLY A 151 0.09 -11.44 -10.87
N ILE A 152 -0.49 -11.61 -12.07
CA ILE A 152 0.12 -11.17 -13.33
C ILE A 152 0.25 -9.64 -13.35
N GLU A 153 -0.81 -8.92 -12.98
CA GLU A 153 -0.82 -7.45 -12.97
C GLU A 153 0.08 -6.88 -11.87
N HIS A 154 0.19 -7.57 -10.73
CA HIS A 154 1.17 -7.24 -9.70
C HIS A 154 2.61 -7.43 -10.20
N GLU A 155 2.87 -8.48 -10.99
CA GLU A 155 4.19 -8.70 -11.59
C GLU A 155 4.54 -7.59 -12.61
N ASN A 156 3.58 -7.06 -13.38
CA ASN A 156 3.81 -5.89 -14.24
C ASN A 156 4.28 -4.65 -13.44
N ILE A 157 3.67 -4.37 -12.28
CA ILE A 157 4.12 -3.30 -11.37
C ILE A 157 5.58 -3.51 -10.94
N HIS A 158 5.94 -4.77 -10.67
CA HIS A 158 7.28 -5.14 -10.23
C HIS A 158 8.32 -5.18 -11.35
N ILE A 159 7.92 -5.46 -12.58
CA ILE A 159 8.73 -5.28 -13.79
C ILE A 159 9.14 -3.81 -13.91
N GLU A 160 8.18 -2.89 -13.82
CA GLU A 160 8.46 -1.46 -13.89
C GLU A 160 9.32 -1.00 -12.70
N THR A 161 8.96 -1.38 -11.47
CA THR A 161 9.72 -1.02 -10.26
C THR A 161 11.16 -1.55 -10.30
N SER A 162 11.36 -2.80 -10.70
CA SER A 162 12.71 -3.40 -10.81
C SER A 162 13.56 -2.70 -11.86
N SER A 163 12.95 -2.25 -12.97
CA SER A 163 13.68 -1.50 -13.99
C SER A 163 14.18 -0.14 -13.50
N VAL A 164 13.45 0.54 -12.60
CA VAL A 164 13.92 1.76 -11.92
C VAL A 164 15.10 1.42 -11.00
N LEU A 165 15.00 0.36 -10.21
CA LEU A 165 16.07 -0.05 -9.29
C LEU A 165 17.35 -0.44 -10.05
N LEU A 166 17.24 -1.11 -11.19
CA LEU A 166 18.36 -1.40 -12.07
C LEU A 166 18.97 -0.12 -12.66
N ARG A 167 18.14 0.89 -12.95
CA ARG A 167 18.62 2.20 -13.40
C ARG A 167 19.37 2.96 -12.29
N GLU A 168 18.90 2.88 -11.05
CA GLU A 168 19.56 3.41 -9.84
C GLU A 168 20.84 2.64 -9.47
N LEU A 169 20.93 1.36 -9.85
CA LEU A 169 22.13 0.55 -9.63
C LEU A 169 23.32 1.13 -10.42
N ASN A 170 24.50 1.08 -9.80
CA ASN A 170 25.73 1.50 -10.46
C ASN A 170 25.93 0.69 -11.75
N ILE A 171 26.03 1.39 -12.87
CA ILE A 171 26.09 0.80 -14.22
C ILE A 171 27.21 -0.24 -14.39
N LYS A 172 28.29 -0.18 -13.59
CA LYS A 172 29.37 -1.18 -13.65
C LYS A 172 28.89 -2.62 -13.43
N TYR A 173 27.76 -2.79 -12.74
CA TYR A 173 27.13 -4.08 -12.44
C TYR A 173 26.21 -4.60 -13.55
N LEU A 174 25.96 -3.79 -14.58
CA LEU A 174 25.08 -4.15 -15.70
C LEU A 174 25.87 -4.54 -16.95
N VAL A 175 25.29 -5.43 -17.75
CA VAL A 175 25.78 -5.79 -19.08
C VAL A 175 25.56 -4.64 -20.05
N GLU A 176 26.43 -4.51 -21.05
CA GLU A 176 26.31 -3.50 -22.10
C GLU A 176 25.37 -3.95 -23.22
N ASP A 177 25.10 -5.26 -23.31
CA ASP A 177 24.28 -5.85 -24.37
C ASP A 177 22.84 -5.34 -24.34
N GLU A 178 22.30 -5.14 -25.54
CA GLU A 178 20.95 -4.65 -25.77
C GLU A 178 19.95 -5.81 -25.77
N LEU A 179 19.47 -6.23 -24.59
CA LEU A 179 18.49 -7.33 -24.49
C LEU A 179 17.11 -6.98 -25.06
N LEU A 180 16.81 -5.68 -25.15
CA LEU A 180 15.56 -5.10 -25.66
C LEU A 180 15.89 -3.94 -26.61
N LEU A 181 14.90 -3.53 -27.42
CA LEU A 181 15.09 -2.48 -28.43
C LEU A 181 15.14 -1.10 -27.78
N TYR A 182 16.09 -0.27 -28.16
CA TYR A 182 16.19 1.13 -27.71
C TYR A 182 15.94 2.11 -28.84
N CYS A 183 15.33 3.24 -28.51
CA CYS A 183 15.26 4.39 -29.41
C CYS A 183 16.59 5.15 -29.37
N ASN A 184 17.19 5.36 -30.53
CA ASN A 184 18.43 6.13 -30.67
C ASN A 184 18.20 7.48 -31.38
N GLU A 185 16.95 7.86 -31.63
CA GLU A 185 16.60 9.16 -32.19
C GLU A 185 16.66 10.20 -31.07
N PHE A 186 17.72 10.99 -31.00
CA PHE A 186 17.83 12.09 -30.03
C PHE A 186 18.39 13.36 -30.67
N SER A 187 18.16 14.50 -30.01
CA SER A 187 18.60 15.80 -30.49
C SER A 187 19.11 16.69 -29.36
N ASN A 188 20.09 17.54 -29.70
CA ASN A 188 20.53 18.67 -28.87
C ASN A 188 19.64 19.92 -29.08
N LYS A 189 18.55 19.79 -29.83
CA LYS A 189 17.47 20.77 -29.93
C LYS A 189 16.22 20.13 -29.36
N TYR A 190 15.37 20.93 -28.73
CA TYR A 190 14.13 20.50 -28.13
C TYR A 190 13.00 21.43 -28.55
N PRO A 191 11.77 20.93 -28.69
CA PRO A 191 10.63 21.77 -29.02
C PRO A 191 10.40 22.77 -27.88
N LYS A 192 10.07 24.01 -28.25
CA LYS A 192 9.59 24.99 -27.27
C LYS A 192 8.13 24.66 -26.97
N ASN A 193 7.83 24.49 -25.70
CA ASN A 193 6.49 24.15 -25.27
C ASN A 193 5.54 25.35 -25.41
N GLU A 194 4.29 25.06 -25.76
CA GLU A 194 3.21 26.04 -25.87
C GLU A 194 1.99 25.53 -25.11
N LEU A 195 1.13 26.43 -24.65
CA LEU A 195 -0.12 26.08 -23.96
C LEU A 195 -1.26 25.96 -24.98
N VAL A 196 -1.81 24.76 -25.11
CA VAL A 196 -2.93 24.45 -26.00
C VAL A 196 -4.21 24.29 -25.16
N GLU A 197 -5.32 24.80 -25.67
CA GLU A 197 -6.62 24.71 -25.00
C GLU A 197 -7.15 23.27 -25.02
N VAL A 198 -7.64 22.82 -23.87
CA VAL A 198 -8.38 21.58 -23.68
C VAL A 198 -9.83 21.99 -23.43
N GLN A 199 -10.74 21.51 -24.28
CA GLN A 199 -12.16 21.85 -24.15
C GLN A 199 -12.73 21.29 -22.85
N GLU A 200 -13.72 21.98 -22.29
CA GLU A 200 -14.45 21.51 -21.12
C GLU A 200 -15.17 20.18 -21.39
N GLY A 201 -15.57 19.50 -20.32
CA GLY A 201 -16.32 18.25 -20.43
C GLY A 201 -16.44 17.51 -19.11
N GLU A 202 -17.30 16.50 -19.13
CA GLU A 202 -17.46 15.58 -18.01
C GLU A 202 -16.35 14.52 -18.01
N VAL A 203 -15.88 14.18 -16.81
CA VAL A 203 -15.05 13.02 -16.52
C VAL A 203 -15.90 12.06 -15.70
N ILE A 204 -16.03 10.83 -16.20
CA ILE A 204 -16.71 9.73 -15.50
C ILE A 204 -15.72 8.57 -15.39
N LEU A 205 -15.58 8.06 -14.17
CA LEU A 205 -14.73 6.92 -13.83
C LEU A 205 -15.57 5.93 -13.03
N GLU A 206 -15.70 4.71 -13.54
CA GLU A 206 -16.36 3.60 -12.88
C GLU A 206 -15.96 2.33 -13.63
N LYS A 207 -15.49 1.31 -12.91
CA LYS A 207 -15.44 -0.05 -13.46
C LYS A 207 -16.63 -0.83 -12.93
N ASN A 208 -17.29 -1.56 -13.82
CA ASN A 208 -18.39 -2.44 -13.43
C ASN A 208 -17.85 -3.62 -12.60
N HIS A 209 -18.37 -3.81 -11.39
CA HIS A 209 -17.98 -4.93 -10.52
C HIS A 209 -18.42 -6.30 -11.07
N GLU A 210 -19.60 -6.39 -11.68
CA GLU A 210 -20.17 -7.66 -12.15
C GLU A 210 -19.56 -8.11 -13.48
N ASN A 211 -19.32 -7.15 -14.38
CA ASN A 211 -18.89 -7.37 -15.76
C ASN A 211 -17.73 -6.40 -16.13
N PRO A 212 -16.59 -6.42 -15.43
CA PRO A 212 -15.46 -5.57 -15.78
C PRO A 212 -14.90 -5.99 -17.15
N VAL A 213 -14.75 -5.06 -18.10
CA VAL A 213 -14.17 -5.38 -19.41
C VAL A 213 -12.70 -5.78 -19.29
N TYR A 214 -11.96 -5.17 -18.37
CA TYR A 214 -10.53 -5.43 -18.12
C TYR A 214 -10.26 -5.49 -16.62
N TYR A 215 -9.15 -6.12 -16.23
CA TYR A 215 -8.69 -6.10 -14.83
C TYR A 215 -8.56 -4.66 -14.29
N GLY A 216 -8.82 -4.49 -13.01
CA GLY A 216 -8.66 -3.22 -12.29
C GLY A 216 -8.30 -3.46 -10.83
N TRP A 217 -7.59 -2.52 -10.24
CA TRP A 217 -7.40 -2.49 -8.79
C TRP A 217 -8.67 -1.98 -8.09
N ASP A 218 -8.79 -2.26 -6.80
CA ASP A 218 -9.93 -1.87 -5.97
C ASP A 218 -10.31 -0.38 -6.07
N ASN A 219 -9.29 0.47 -6.21
CA ASN A 219 -9.43 1.92 -6.32
C ASN A 219 -10.03 2.44 -7.64
N GLU A 220 -10.30 1.56 -8.60
CA GLU A 220 -10.81 1.89 -9.94
C GLU A 220 -12.31 1.58 -10.12
N PHE A 221 -12.96 0.88 -9.17
CA PHE A 221 -14.33 0.39 -9.36
C PHE A 221 -15.41 1.38 -8.96
N SER A 222 -15.18 2.14 -7.90
CA SER A 222 -16.17 3.06 -7.36
C SER A 222 -16.42 4.24 -8.29
N PHE A 223 -17.67 4.73 -8.27
CA PHE A 223 -18.11 5.80 -9.15
C PHE A 223 -17.48 7.15 -8.78
N HIS A 224 -16.94 7.84 -9.77
CA HIS A 224 -16.51 9.22 -9.68
C HIS A 224 -16.98 10.01 -10.89
N LYS A 225 -17.49 11.21 -10.64
CA LYS A 225 -17.92 12.14 -11.67
C LYS A 225 -17.48 13.55 -11.34
N SER A 226 -16.91 14.22 -12.34
CA SER A 226 -16.44 15.60 -12.23
C SER A 226 -16.72 16.34 -13.54
N TYR A 227 -16.93 17.66 -13.47
CA TYR A 227 -17.03 18.52 -14.64
C TYR A 227 -15.83 19.46 -14.68
N ILE A 228 -15.05 19.36 -15.75
CA ILE A 228 -13.80 20.11 -15.92
C ILE A 228 -14.04 21.22 -16.93
N LYS A 229 -13.89 22.46 -16.47
CA LYS A 229 -13.92 23.67 -17.31
C LYS A 229 -12.72 23.69 -18.24
N ALA A 230 -12.84 24.43 -19.34
CA ALA A 230 -11.75 24.58 -20.29
C ALA A 230 -10.49 25.12 -19.59
N PHE A 231 -9.36 24.54 -19.93
CA PHE A 231 -8.06 24.89 -19.37
C PHE A 231 -7.00 24.79 -20.46
N LYS A 232 -5.77 25.21 -20.18
CA LYS A 232 -4.66 25.01 -21.12
C LYS A 232 -3.64 24.05 -20.56
N ALA A 233 -3.14 23.15 -21.38
CA ALA A 233 -2.07 22.23 -21.03
C ALA A 233 -0.88 22.47 -21.95
N SER A 234 0.34 22.21 -21.46
CA SER A 234 1.52 22.25 -22.32
C SER A 234 1.37 21.23 -23.44
N LYS A 235 1.76 21.55 -24.66
CA LYS A 235 1.61 20.70 -25.85
C LYS A 235 2.41 19.41 -25.75
N TYR A 236 3.65 19.55 -25.31
CA TYR A 236 4.59 18.46 -25.08
C TYR A 236 4.72 18.21 -23.57
N LEU A 237 5.13 17.00 -23.20
CA LEU A 237 5.74 16.77 -21.89
C LEU A 237 6.95 17.68 -21.71
N VAL A 238 7.28 18.02 -20.46
CA VAL A 238 8.48 18.84 -20.19
C VAL A 238 9.72 18.04 -20.58
N SER A 239 10.49 18.58 -21.52
CA SER A 239 11.68 17.93 -22.04
C SER A 239 12.90 18.15 -21.14
N ASN A 240 13.93 17.31 -21.28
CA ASN A 240 15.23 17.53 -20.63
C ASN A 240 15.81 18.90 -20.98
N GLY A 241 15.62 19.37 -22.21
CA GLY A 241 16.07 20.68 -22.67
C GLY A 241 15.32 21.83 -22.00
N GLU A 242 14.01 21.70 -21.85
CA GLU A 242 13.21 22.70 -21.12
C GLU A 242 13.57 22.70 -19.62
N PHE A 243 13.74 21.53 -19.01
CA PHE A 243 14.17 21.40 -17.62
C PHE A 243 15.61 21.88 -17.38
N MET A 244 16.48 21.77 -18.38
CA MET A 244 17.85 22.30 -18.32
C MET A 244 17.87 23.82 -18.10
N GLU A 245 16.86 24.55 -18.54
CA GLU A 245 16.72 25.99 -18.25
C GLU A 245 16.61 26.23 -16.73
N PHE A 246 15.74 25.48 -16.06
CA PHE A 246 15.60 25.50 -14.59
C PHE A 246 16.91 25.18 -13.88
N VAL A 247 17.63 24.14 -14.34
CA VAL A 247 18.94 23.76 -13.78
C VAL A 247 19.98 24.87 -13.96
N LYS A 248 20.11 25.44 -15.16
CA LYS A 248 21.09 26.49 -15.48
C LYS A 248 20.83 27.80 -14.73
N GLU A 249 19.57 28.10 -14.44
CA GLU A 249 19.18 29.29 -13.68
C GLU A 249 19.17 29.08 -12.15
N GLY A 250 19.80 28.00 -11.68
CA GLY A 250 19.98 27.74 -10.25
C GLY A 250 18.69 27.29 -9.55
N GLY A 251 17.78 26.63 -10.25
CA GLY A 251 16.49 26.16 -9.72
C GLY A 251 16.61 25.40 -8.41
N TYR A 252 17.55 24.46 -8.30
CA TYR A 252 17.82 23.67 -7.08
C TYR A 252 18.40 24.50 -5.91
N THR A 253 18.85 25.73 -6.15
CA THR A 253 19.37 26.64 -5.10
C THR A 253 18.35 27.67 -4.64
N LYS A 254 17.26 27.84 -5.38
CA LYS A 254 16.17 28.77 -5.09
C LYS A 254 15.10 28.07 -4.27
N LEU A 255 15.32 28.03 -2.95
CA LEU A 255 14.54 27.23 -2.00
C LEU A 255 13.02 27.54 -2.00
N HIS A 256 12.62 28.75 -2.38
CA HIS A 256 11.20 29.14 -2.44
C HIS A 256 10.41 28.36 -3.51
N TYR A 257 11.09 27.72 -4.48
CA TYR A 257 10.45 26.82 -5.43
C TYR A 257 10.00 25.50 -4.79
N PHE A 258 10.65 25.04 -3.73
CA PHE A 258 10.33 23.73 -3.15
C PHE A 258 9.20 23.85 -2.11
N SER A 259 8.36 22.81 -2.02
CA SER A 259 7.42 22.64 -0.90
C SER A 259 8.19 22.28 0.38
N LYS A 260 7.53 22.30 1.55
CA LYS A 260 8.17 21.95 2.83
C LYS A 260 8.81 20.56 2.79
N ASP A 261 8.10 19.57 2.24
CA ASP A 261 8.64 18.21 2.12
C ASP A 261 9.64 18.08 0.96
N GLY A 262 9.47 18.86 -0.11
CA GLY A 262 10.48 19.02 -1.15
C GLY A 262 11.81 19.56 -0.63
N LEU A 263 11.80 20.49 0.33
CA LEU A 263 13.00 20.98 1.00
C LEU A 263 13.69 19.91 1.85
N LYS A 264 12.92 19.07 2.55
CA LYS A 264 13.49 17.93 3.29
C LYS A 264 14.13 16.92 2.32
N TRP A 265 13.46 16.62 1.22
CA TRP A 265 14.00 15.75 0.19
C TRP A 265 15.28 16.34 -0.41
N LEU A 266 15.29 17.63 -0.76
CA LEU A 266 16.46 18.30 -1.32
C LEU A 266 17.63 18.32 -0.33
N ASP A 267 17.35 18.54 0.95
CA ASP A 267 18.35 18.47 2.01
C ASP A 267 18.91 17.05 2.20
N PHE A 268 18.07 16.02 2.07
CA PHE A 268 18.46 14.63 2.19
C PHE A 268 19.22 14.09 0.97
N SER A 269 18.78 14.45 -0.24
CA SER A 269 19.32 13.98 -1.52
C SER A 269 20.53 14.80 -1.98
N LYS A 270 20.62 16.06 -1.54
CA LYS A 270 21.59 17.06 -2.01
C LYS A 270 21.57 17.23 -3.54
N ALA A 271 20.41 16.99 -4.18
CA ALA A 271 20.25 17.04 -5.63
C ALA A 271 20.58 18.42 -6.21
N LYS A 272 21.17 18.45 -7.40
CA LYS A 272 21.54 19.68 -8.14
C LYS A 272 21.02 19.70 -9.58
N HIS A 273 20.48 18.57 -10.01
CA HIS A 273 19.91 18.25 -11.31
C HIS A 273 19.14 16.92 -11.14
N PRO A 274 18.30 16.52 -12.12
CA PRO A 274 17.59 15.25 -12.07
C PRO A 274 18.51 14.05 -11.76
N THR A 275 18.00 13.08 -11.01
CA THR A 275 18.76 11.93 -10.47
C THR A 275 19.50 11.15 -11.54
N PHE A 276 18.86 10.94 -12.70
CA PHE A 276 19.45 10.15 -13.78
C PHE A 276 20.33 10.97 -14.74
N TRP A 277 20.54 12.26 -14.46
CA TRP A 277 21.53 13.04 -15.20
C TRP A 277 22.92 12.83 -14.60
N ILE A 278 23.90 12.56 -15.45
CA ILE A 278 25.31 12.44 -15.05
C ILE A 278 26.06 13.66 -15.58
N LYS A 279 26.69 14.43 -14.68
CA LYS A 279 27.56 15.54 -15.06
C LYS A 279 29.02 15.10 -15.06
N LYS A 280 29.66 15.10 -16.23
CA LYS A 280 31.08 14.73 -16.41
C LYS A 280 31.76 15.72 -17.36
N ASP A 281 32.91 16.25 -16.98
CA ASP A 281 33.73 17.17 -17.78
C ASP A 281 32.93 18.37 -18.35
N GLY A 282 32.01 18.91 -17.53
CA GLY A 282 31.14 20.04 -17.90
C GLY A 282 29.99 19.69 -18.85
N ARG A 283 29.83 18.42 -19.24
CA ARG A 283 28.74 17.92 -20.08
C ARG A 283 27.76 17.08 -19.27
N PHE A 284 26.51 17.04 -19.75
CA PHE A 284 25.47 16.20 -19.18
C PHE A 284 25.21 14.97 -20.06
N TYR A 285 24.97 13.86 -19.39
CA TYR A 285 24.61 12.57 -19.96
C TYR A 285 23.33 12.08 -19.27
N LEU A 286 22.57 11.22 -19.93
CA LEU A 286 21.43 10.53 -19.35
C LEU A 286 21.83 9.09 -19.01
N ARG A 287 21.58 8.69 -17.77
CA ARG A 287 21.56 7.30 -17.33
C ARG A 287 20.24 6.69 -17.77
N GLU A 288 20.27 5.83 -18.79
CA GLU A 288 19.17 4.90 -19.13
C GLU A 288 19.28 3.63 -18.28
N ILE A 289 18.55 2.54 -18.56
CA ILE A 289 18.53 1.35 -17.69
C ILE A 289 19.89 0.65 -17.66
N ASN A 290 20.52 0.34 -18.81
CA ASN A 290 21.87 -0.25 -18.86
C ASN A 290 22.88 0.55 -19.71
N ARG A 291 22.58 1.82 -20.02
CA ARG A 291 23.44 2.69 -20.83
C ARG A 291 23.61 4.08 -20.26
N VAL A 292 24.63 4.77 -20.76
CA VAL A 292 24.81 6.22 -20.59
C VAL A 292 24.95 6.85 -21.97
N VAL A 293 24.05 7.76 -22.30
CA VAL A 293 24.02 8.47 -23.58
C VAL A 293 24.23 9.97 -23.36
N PRO A 294 24.72 10.75 -24.35
CA PRO A 294 24.69 12.21 -24.28
C PRO A 294 23.26 12.68 -23.95
N LEU A 295 23.09 13.66 -23.06
CA LEU A 295 21.75 14.05 -22.59
C LEU A 295 20.84 14.44 -23.77
N PRO A 296 19.80 13.64 -24.08
CA PRO A 296 18.89 13.94 -25.18
C PRO A 296 17.95 15.06 -24.75
N LEU A 297 18.14 16.26 -25.30
CA LEU A 297 17.39 17.45 -24.86
C LEU A 297 15.91 17.37 -25.24
N ASN A 298 15.55 16.60 -26.27
CA ASN A 298 14.18 16.41 -26.70
C ASN A 298 13.44 15.24 -26.05
N TYR A 299 14.05 14.48 -25.12
CA TYR A 299 13.33 13.44 -24.37
C TYR A 299 12.58 14.06 -23.19
N PRO A 300 11.49 13.45 -22.70
CA PRO A 300 10.87 13.90 -21.46
C PRO A 300 11.87 13.82 -20.30
N VAL A 301 11.79 14.79 -19.39
CA VAL A 301 12.57 14.74 -18.16
C VAL A 301 11.97 13.70 -17.20
N ASP A 302 12.83 12.96 -16.49
CA ASP A 302 12.45 11.96 -15.50
C ASP A 302 12.88 12.42 -14.10
N ILE A 303 11.88 12.68 -13.25
CA ILE A 303 12.01 13.36 -11.96
C ILE A 303 10.91 12.93 -10.99
N ASN A 304 11.05 13.32 -9.72
CA ASN A 304 9.98 13.15 -8.74
C ASN A 304 8.99 14.35 -8.71
N VAL A 305 7.96 14.24 -7.87
CA VAL A 305 6.91 15.28 -7.73
C VAL A 305 7.49 16.60 -7.24
N TYR A 306 8.41 16.58 -6.27
CA TYR A 306 8.95 17.81 -5.68
C TYR A 306 9.74 18.65 -6.70
N GLU A 307 10.48 17.99 -7.58
CA GLU A 307 11.18 18.64 -8.69
C GLU A 307 10.18 19.21 -9.70
N ALA A 308 9.10 18.48 -10.00
CA ALA A 308 8.07 18.91 -10.94
C ALA A 308 7.28 20.13 -10.42
N GLU A 309 6.91 20.14 -9.13
CA GLU A 309 6.31 21.29 -8.44
C GLU A 309 7.24 22.52 -8.46
N ALA A 310 8.52 22.32 -8.15
CA ALA A 310 9.52 23.39 -8.17
C ALA A 310 9.70 23.98 -9.56
N PHE A 311 9.72 23.14 -10.60
CA PHE A 311 9.75 23.60 -11.98
C PHE A 311 8.49 24.40 -12.33
N CYS A 312 7.30 23.95 -11.93
CA CYS A 312 6.05 24.69 -12.20
C CYS A 312 6.06 26.10 -11.60
N LYS A 313 6.59 26.28 -10.37
CA LYS A 313 6.77 27.61 -9.78
C LYS A 313 7.78 28.46 -10.54
N TYR A 314 8.93 27.90 -10.92
CA TYR A 314 9.89 28.58 -11.78
C TYR A 314 9.26 29.02 -13.11
N LYS A 315 8.51 28.12 -13.75
CA LYS A 315 7.86 28.38 -15.03
C LYS A 315 6.77 29.45 -14.89
N SER A 316 6.05 29.46 -13.77
CA SER A 316 5.07 30.51 -13.45
C SER A 316 5.71 31.89 -13.39
N GLU A 317 6.86 32.03 -12.71
CA GLU A 317 7.61 33.29 -12.68
C GLU A 317 8.06 33.73 -14.09
N LYS A 318 8.47 32.78 -14.94
CA LYS A 318 8.90 33.08 -16.32
C LYS A 318 7.75 33.48 -17.23
N LEU A 319 6.57 32.88 -17.06
CA LEU A 319 5.40 33.13 -17.89
C LEU A 319 4.58 34.34 -17.42
N GLY A 320 4.71 34.75 -16.16
CA GLY A 320 3.95 35.85 -15.57
C GLY A 320 2.52 35.46 -15.16
N PHE A 321 2.21 34.16 -15.16
CA PHE A 321 0.95 33.59 -14.68
C PHE A 321 1.19 32.20 -14.12
N GLU A 322 0.28 31.71 -13.28
CA GLU A 322 0.42 30.41 -12.62
C GLU A 322 0.29 29.24 -13.62
N VAL A 323 1.25 28.32 -13.54
CA VAL A 323 1.14 26.96 -14.07
C VAL A 323 1.46 25.96 -12.96
N ARG A 324 0.81 24.80 -13.02
CA ARG A 324 0.94 23.72 -12.03
C ARG A 324 0.86 22.35 -12.69
N LEU A 325 1.10 21.29 -11.93
CA LEU A 325 0.78 19.93 -12.34
C LEU A 325 -0.73 19.77 -12.59
N PRO A 326 -1.16 18.92 -13.53
CA PRO A 326 -2.57 18.59 -13.72
C PRO A 326 -3.11 17.83 -12.50
N SER A 327 -4.38 18.07 -12.18
CA SER A 327 -5.16 17.17 -11.34
C SER A 327 -5.47 15.86 -12.06
N GLU A 328 -5.89 14.84 -11.31
CA GLU A 328 -6.33 13.57 -11.88
C GLU A 328 -7.44 13.80 -12.92
N ASP A 329 -8.44 14.62 -12.61
CA ASP A 329 -9.56 14.88 -13.51
C ASP A 329 -9.16 15.68 -14.75
N GLU A 330 -8.26 16.66 -14.63
CA GLU A 330 -7.74 17.39 -15.80
C GLU A 330 -6.94 16.48 -16.74
N TYR A 331 -6.18 15.53 -16.18
CA TYR A 331 -5.53 14.51 -16.99
C TYR A 331 -6.56 13.65 -17.74
N TYR A 332 -7.61 13.17 -17.05
CA TYR A 332 -8.67 12.40 -17.69
C TYR A 332 -9.39 13.18 -18.78
N ARG A 333 -9.69 14.45 -18.51
CA ARG A 333 -10.32 15.33 -19.49
C ARG A 333 -9.46 15.49 -20.73
N LEU A 334 -8.15 15.69 -20.56
CA LEU A 334 -7.19 15.74 -21.66
C LEU A 334 -7.14 14.40 -22.42
N ASN A 335 -7.04 13.28 -21.71
CA ASN A 335 -7.01 11.93 -22.28
C ASN A 335 -8.23 11.68 -23.19
N ASP A 336 -9.42 12.04 -22.72
CA ASP A 336 -10.68 11.91 -23.46
C ASP A 336 -10.75 12.88 -24.65
N TYR A 337 -10.33 14.13 -24.44
CA TYR A 337 -10.38 15.16 -25.47
C TYR A 337 -9.57 14.78 -26.70
N VAL A 338 -8.39 14.19 -26.52
CA VAL A 338 -7.52 13.75 -27.62
C VAL A 338 -7.74 12.30 -28.03
N LYS A 339 -8.65 11.57 -27.38
CA LYS A 339 -8.85 10.13 -27.54
C LYS A 339 -7.53 9.35 -27.43
N ALA A 340 -6.78 9.60 -26.36
CA ALA A 340 -5.39 9.14 -26.24
C ALA A 340 -5.27 7.61 -26.36
N GLN A 341 -6.25 6.85 -25.86
CA GLN A 341 -6.27 5.37 -25.91
C GLN A 341 -6.40 4.81 -27.33
N GLU A 342 -6.82 5.61 -28.31
CA GLU A 342 -6.88 5.22 -29.73
C GLU A 342 -5.58 5.57 -30.50
N SER A 343 -4.62 6.20 -29.82
CA SER A 343 -3.40 6.74 -30.44
C SER A 343 -2.19 5.83 -30.26
N GLU A 344 -1.22 5.94 -31.19
CA GLU A 344 0.09 5.31 -31.04
C GLU A 344 0.91 6.02 -29.95
N ALA A 345 1.64 5.24 -29.13
CA ALA A 345 2.50 5.76 -28.07
C ALA A 345 3.74 4.88 -27.88
N ASN A 346 4.77 5.43 -27.22
CA ASN A 346 5.87 4.62 -26.68
C ASN A 346 5.43 3.97 -25.36
N ILE A 347 4.82 2.79 -25.41
CA ILE A 347 4.29 2.06 -24.26
C ILE A 347 4.34 0.56 -24.54
N GLY A 348 4.40 -0.27 -23.51
CA GLY A 348 4.45 -1.73 -23.65
C GLY A 348 5.74 -2.23 -24.28
N LEU A 349 6.88 -1.69 -23.83
CA LEU A 349 8.22 -2.13 -24.24
C LEU A 349 8.51 -2.01 -25.76
N LYS A 350 7.82 -1.08 -26.43
CA LYS A 350 8.17 -0.73 -27.82
C LYS A 350 9.62 -0.27 -27.94
N PHE A 351 10.05 0.54 -26.98
CA PHE A 351 11.44 0.84 -26.71
C PHE A 351 11.70 0.67 -25.21
N PHE A 352 12.92 0.30 -24.85
CA PHE A 352 13.38 0.15 -23.46
C PHE A 352 14.02 1.45 -22.92
N ASN A 353 13.57 2.57 -23.46
CA ASN A 353 13.89 3.93 -23.05
C ASN A 353 12.83 4.92 -23.55
N GLN A 354 12.96 6.18 -23.13
CA GLN A 354 12.11 7.27 -23.61
C GLN A 354 12.39 7.62 -25.09
N THR A 355 11.46 8.34 -25.72
CA THR A 355 11.53 8.86 -27.09
C THR A 355 11.40 10.38 -27.12
N PRO A 356 11.70 11.06 -28.25
CA PRO A 356 11.44 12.50 -28.40
C PRO A 356 9.99 12.88 -28.05
N VAL A 357 9.80 13.96 -27.28
CA VAL A 357 8.48 14.43 -26.82
C VAL A 357 7.56 14.87 -27.96
N ASP A 358 8.10 15.08 -29.16
CA ASP A 358 7.41 15.48 -30.38
C ASP A 358 7.20 14.32 -31.38
N LYS A 359 7.39 13.07 -30.94
CA LYS A 359 7.25 11.88 -31.79
C LYS A 359 5.81 11.39 -31.95
N TYR A 360 5.07 11.22 -30.85
CA TYR A 360 3.73 10.63 -30.87
C TYR A 360 2.63 11.68 -30.71
N LYS A 361 2.06 12.13 -31.83
CA LYS A 361 0.99 13.14 -31.88
C LYS A 361 -0.37 12.52 -31.52
N MET A 362 -1.12 13.18 -30.64
CA MET A 362 -2.47 12.82 -30.16
C MET A 362 -3.37 14.06 -30.17
N GLY A 363 -4.16 14.24 -31.24
CA GLY A 363 -4.80 15.54 -31.49
C GLY A 363 -3.75 16.64 -31.62
N GLU A 364 -3.90 17.76 -30.93
CA GLU A 364 -2.89 18.84 -30.92
C GLU A 364 -1.78 18.66 -29.88
N PHE A 365 -1.85 17.60 -29.08
CA PHE A 365 -0.91 17.26 -28.02
C PHE A 365 0.01 16.11 -28.43
N TYR A 366 0.99 15.81 -27.59
CA TYR A 366 1.92 14.69 -27.76
C TYR A 366 2.11 13.97 -26.44
N ASP A 367 2.32 12.64 -26.48
CA ASP A 367 2.58 11.80 -25.31
C ASP A 367 1.58 12.05 -24.16
N VAL A 368 0.27 12.03 -24.46
CA VAL A 368 -0.78 12.05 -23.41
C VAL A 368 -0.82 10.72 -22.66
N ILE A 369 -0.44 9.63 -23.33
CA ILE A 369 -0.14 8.32 -22.73
C ILE A 369 1.25 7.85 -23.18
N GLY A 370 1.87 6.96 -22.41
CA GLY A 370 3.19 6.41 -22.69
C GLY A 370 4.34 7.41 -22.56
N ASN A 371 5.51 6.96 -22.99
CA ASN A 371 6.82 7.58 -22.86
C ASN A 371 7.27 7.67 -21.40
N VAL A 372 6.55 8.40 -20.56
CA VAL A 372 6.74 8.45 -19.11
C VAL A 372 5.39 8.59 -18.41
N TRP A 373 5.29 8.07 -17.19
CA TRP A 373 4.20 8.41 -16.28
C TRP A 373 4.14 9.93 -16.08
N GLN A 374 2.93 10.48 -15.91
CA GLN A 374 2.75 11.91 -15.64
C GLN A 374 2.31 12.13 -14.20
N TRP A 375 3.12 12.88 -13.43
CA TRP A 375 2.78 13.27 -12.07
C TRP A 375 1.52 14.15 -12.02
N SER A 376 0.63 13.82 -11.10
CA SER A 376 -0.53 14.63 -10.74
C SER A 376 -0.30 15.41 -9.46
N ILE A 377 -0.92 16.59 -9.34
CA ILE A 377 -1.03 17.30 -8.06
C ILE A 377 -2.00 16.61 -7.09
N THR A 378 -2.86 15.72 -7.60
CA THR A 378 -3.90 15.05 -6.81
C THR A 378 -3.27 13.93 -5.96
N PRO A 379 -3.41 13.97 -4.62
CA PRO A 379 -3.06 12.81 -3.78
C PRO A 379 -4.00 11.66 -4.10
N ILE A 380 -3.58 10.42 -3.91
CA ILE A 380 -4.48 9.28 -4.04
C ILE A 380 -5.55 9.30 -2.95
N TYR A 381 -6.81 9.05 -3.34
CA TYR A 381 -7.98 9.11 -2.47
C TYR A 381 -9.03 8.08 -2.91
N PRO A 382 -9.85 7.57 -1.98
CA PRO A 382 -10.96 6.68 -2.34
C PRO A 382 -12.04 7.46 -3.08
N PHE A 383 -12.63 6.84 -4.10
CA PHE A 383 -13.89 7.33 -4.66
C PHE A 383 -15.07 6.96 -3.75
N ASP A 384 -16.23 7.56 -4.00
CA ASP A 384 -17.43 7.32 -3.20
C ASP A 384 -17.86 5.85 -3.30
N GLY A 385 -17.99 5.19 -2.15
CA GLY A 385 -18.32 3.76 -2.08
C GLY A 385 -17.13 2.83 -2.35
N PHE A 386 -15.89 3.31 -2.21
CA PHE A 386 -14.67 2.47 -2.25
C PHE A 386 -14.78 1.26 -1.33
N LYS A 387 -14.41 0.10 -1.88
CA LYS A 387 -14.29 -1.17 -1.16
C LYS A 387 -12.95 -1.80 -1.51
N THR A 388 -12.25 -2.30 -0.51
CA THR A 388 -11.04 -3.08 -0.72
C THR A 388 -11.35 -4.43 -1.35
N HIS A 389 -10.41 -4.95 -2.14
CA HIS A 389 -10.52 -6.32 -2.62
C HIS A 389 -10.22 -7.31 -1.46
N PRO A 390 -11.08 -8.31 -1.18
CA PRO A 390 -10.91 -9.19 0.00
C PRO A 390 -9.58 -9.95 0.05
N ALA A 391 -9.02 -10.33 -1.10
CA ALA A 391 -7.72 -11.01 -1.17
C ALA A 391 -6.50 -10.06 -1.03
N TYR A 392 -6.69 -8.75 -1.17
CA TYR A 392 -5.60 -7.76 -1.16
C TYR A 392 -6.08 -6.41 -0.60
N ASP A 393 -6.42 -6.42 0.69
CA ASP A 393 -7.02 -5.30 1.40
C ASP A 393 -6.05 -4.16 1.77
N ASP A 394 -4.75 -4.43 1.67
CA ASP A 394 -3.67 -3.51 1.96
C ASP A 394 -2.96 -2.96 0.71
N PHE A 395 -3.48 -3.17 -0.50
CA PHE A 395 -2.91 -2.60 -1.72
C PHE A 395 -3.04 -1.07 -1.79
N THR A 396 -4.29 -0.56 -1.79
CA THR A 396 -4.55 0.88 -1.96
C THR A 396 -4.63 1.61 -0.63
N THR A 397 -5.29 1.03 0.38
CA THR A 397 -5.65 1.74 1.62
C THR A 397 -4.47 2.41 2.35
N PRO A 398 -3.26 1.84 2.40
CA PRO A 398 -2.13 2.49 3.06
C PRO A 398 -1.62 3.74 2.32
N THR A 399 -1.94 3.87 1.03
CA THR A 399 -1.49 4.98 0.19
C THR A 399 -2.32 6.25 0.37
N PHE A 400 -3.50 6.15 0.99
CA PHE A 400 -4.39 7.27 1.32
C PHE A 400 -3.85 8.12 2.49
N ASP A 401 -2.68 8.73 2.31
CA ASP A 401 -1.92 9.34 3.41
C ASP A 401 -1.26 10.70 3.10
N ASP A 402 -1.63 11.35 2.00
CA ASP A 402 -1.10 12.62 1.47
C ASP A 402 0.39 12.63 1.11
N ARG A 403 1.09 11.53 1.38
CA ARG A 403 2.51 11.32 1.04
C ARG A 403 2.65 10.68 -0.33
N HIS A 404 1.58 10.06 -0.83
CA HIS A 404 1.48 9.51 -2.18
C HIS A 404 0.81 10.49 -3.14
N ALA A 405 1.34 10.58 -4.36
CA ALA A 405 0.74 11.33 -5.46
C ALA A 405 0.39 10.37 -6.59
N LEU A 406 -0.72 10.65 -7.28
CA LEU A 406 -1.13 9.87 -8.43
C LEU A 406 -0.19 10.09 -9.63
N ILE A 407 0.05 9.02 -10.37
CA ILE A 407 0.69 9.03 -11.69
C ILE A 407 -0.27 8.49 -12.73
N LYS A 408 -0.29 9.10 -13.92
CA LYS A 408 -1.23 8.74 -14.99
C LYS A 408 -0.52 8.48 -16.33
N GLY A 409 -1.08 7.56 -17.13
CA GLY A 409 -0.78 7.37 -18.55
C GLY A 409 0.22 6.29 -18.95
N GLY A 410 0.87 5.61 -17.99
CA GLY A 410 1.89 4.60 -18.28
C GLY A 410 3.20 5.20 -18.79
N SER A 411 4.31 4.50 -18.56
CA SER A 411 5.62 4.79 -19.14
C SER A 411 5.92 3.89 -20.35
N PHE A 412 7.12 4.01 -20.92
CA PHE A 412 7.58 3.15 -22.02
C PHE A 412 7.58 1.66 -21.68
N ILE A 413 7.72 1.30 -20.39
CA ILE A 413 7.79 -0.09 -19.93
C ILE A 413 6.46 -0.64 -19.42
N SER A 414 5.47 0.21 -19.10
CA SER A 414 4.20 -0.21 -18.51
C SER A 414 3.42 -1.19 -19.39
N LEU A 415 2.78 -2.17 -18.74
CA LEU A 415 2.04 -3.28 -19.36
C LEU A 415 0.69 -3.50 -18.64
N GLY A 416 -0.21 -4.25 -19.26
CA GLY A 416 -1.41 -4.74 -18.58
C GLY A 416 -2.37 -3.63 -18.16
N ASN A 417 -2.75 -3.61 -16.88
CA ASN A 417 -3.63 -2.59 -16.32
C ASN A 417 -2.98 -1.19 -16.35
N GLU A 418 -1.66 -1.08 -16.22
CA GLU A 418 -0.94 0.21 -16.12
C GLU A 418 -1.14 1.12 -17.33
N ILE A 419 -1.46 0.55 -18.50
CA ILE A 419 -1.64 1.31 -19.75
C ILE A 419 -3.08 1.84 -19.93
N LEU A 420 -4.02 1.33 -19.13
CA LEU A 420 -5.43 1.65 -19.27
C LEU A 420 -5.70 3.10 -18.86
N ARG A 421 -6.68 3.72 -19.52
CA ARG A 421 -7.22 5.02 -19.07
C ARG A 421 -7.58 4.98 -17.58
N SER A 422 -8.27 3.92 -17.13
CA SER A 422 -8.78 3.80 -15.76
C SER A 422 -7.71 3.68 -14.68
N ALA A 423 -6.48 3.30 -15.03
CA ALA A 423 -5.39 3.04 -14.09
C ALA A 423 -5.18 4.18 -13.08
N ARG A 424 -5.16 3.84 -11.79
CA ARG A 424 -4.82 4.77 -10.68
C ARG A 424 -3.70 4.17 -9.85
N TYR A 425 -2.49 4.63 -10.13
CA TYR A 425 -1.29 4.28 -9.39
C TYR A 425 -0.82 5.48 -8.59
N ALA A 426 -0.27 5.22 -7.41
CA ALA A 426 0.29 6.26 -6.57
C ALA A 426 1.59 5.82 -5.92
N PHE A 427 2.53 6.75 -5.87
CA PHE A 427 3.86 6.52 -5.30
C PHE A 427 4.23 7.66 -4.36
N ARG A 428 5.14 7.39 -3.42
CA ARG A 428 5.69 8.46 -2.57
C ARG A 428 6.27 9.56 -3.46
N LYS A 429 5.98 10.81 -3.10
CA LYS A 429 6.38 12.00 -3.87
C LYS A 429 7.89 12.15 -4.15
N HIS A 430 8.74 11.40 -3.44
CA HIS A 430 10.20 11.43 -3.60
C HIS A 430 10.79 10.29 -4.45
N PHE A 431 10.01 9.24 -4.75
CA PHE A 431 10.48 8.12 -5.57
C PHE A 431 10.46 8.46 -7.05
N PHE A 432 11.30 7.76 -7.81
CA PHE A 432 11.33 7.79 -9.26
C PHE A 432 10.55 6.59 -9.79
N GLN A 433 9.77 6.78 -10.86
CA GLN A 433 8.92 5.74 -11.44
C GLN A 433 8.79 5.93 -12.95
N HIS A 434 9.92 6.10 -13.65
CA HIS A 434 9.97 6.53 -15.06
C HIS A 434 8.96 7.64 -15.35
N ALA A 435 8.99 8.69 -14.52
CA ALA A 435 7.91 9.65 -14.39
C ALA A 435 8.41 11.05 -14.73
N GLY A 436 7.70 11.71 -15.65
CA GLY A 436 7.86 13.11 -15.96
C GLY A 436 6.58 13.85 -15.61
N PHE A 437 6.33 14.94 -16.33
CA PHE A 437 5.12 15.72 -16.12
C PHE A 437 4.76 16.61 -17.30
N ARG A 438 3.52 17.06 -17.24
CA ARG A 438 2.97 18.16 -18.03
C ARG A 438 2.60 19.28 -17.06
N TYR A 439 2.61 20.53 -17.51
CA TYR A 439 2.05 21.62 -16.73
C TYR A 439 0.78 22.17 -17.39
N VAL A 440 -0.11 22.69 -16.56
CA VAL A 440 -1.40 23.28 -16.96
C VAL A 440 -1.55 24.69 -16.41
N GLN A 441 -2.25 25.53 -17.16
CA GLN A 441 -2.85 26.78 -16.69
C GLN A 441 -4.35 26.53 -16.52
N SER A 442 -4.81 26.51 -15.27
CA SER A 442 -6.18 26.10 -14.96
C SER A 442 -6.70 26.71 -13.67
N ASN A 443 -7.98 27.09 -13.69
CA ASN A 443 -8.75 27.55 -12.53
C ASN A 443 -9.75 26.48 -12.05
N ASN A 444 -9.63 25.23 -12.52
CA ASN A 444 -10.45 24.14 -12.00
C ASN A 444 -10.04 23.84 -10.56
N ASP A 445 -11.05 23.54 -9.75
CA ASP A 445 -10.84 23.03 -8.39
C ASP A 445 -10.21 21.64 -8.47
N TYR A 446 -9.34 21.35 -7.50
CA TYR A 446 -8.71 20.04 -7.40
C TYR A 446 -8.46 19.71 -5.93
N ARG A 447 -8.33 18.42 -5.66
CA ARG A 447 -8.03 17.93 -4.31
C ARG A 447 -6.58 18.26 -3.98
N THR A 448 -6.38 19.17 -3.02
CA THR A 448 -5.05 19.67 -2.60
C THR A 448 -4.47 18.87 -1.43
N LYS A 449 -5.33 18.21 -0.65
CA LYS A 449 -5.03 17.30 0.46
C LYS A 449 -6.17 16.30 0.56
N LEU A 450 -5.89 15.15 1.14
CA LEU A 450 -6.90 14.38 1.83
C LEU A 450 -7.39 15.29 2.97
N ASN A 451 -8.61 15.80 2.87
CA ASN A 451 -9.30 16.26 4.07
C ASN A 451 -9.23 15.14 5.10
N ASP A 452 -9.18 15.48 6.39
CA ASP A 452 -8.88 14.66 7.60
C ASP A 452 -9.65 13.33 7.76
N ASN A 453 -10.48 12.96 6.77
CA ASN A 453 -11.63 12.08 6.85
C ASN A 453 -11.52 10.83 5.97
N VAL A 454 -10.32 10.43 5.53
CA VAL A 454 -10.18 9.22 4.66
C VAL A 454 -10.40 7.90 5.40
N TYR A 455 -10.45 7.95 6.74
CA TYR A 455 -10.70 6.79 7.58
C TYR A 455 -12.08 6.84 8.25
N GLU A 456 -12.96 7.77 7.85
CA GLU A 456 -14.31 7.88 8.41
C GLU A 456 -15.32 6.87 7.84
N THR A 457 -14.93 6.10 6.82
CA THR A 457 -15.88 5.29 6.03
C THR A 457 -15.67 3.79 6.08
N ASP A 458 -14.90 3.29 7.04
CA ASP A 458 -15.14 1.93 7.50
C ASP A 458 -16.15 2.02 8.65
N GLU A 459 -17.39 1.62 8.40
CA GLU A 459 -18.46 1.59 9.40
C GLU A 459 -17.99 0.91 10.69
N GLN A 460 -17.12 -0.11 10.56
CA GLN A 460 -16.57 -0.83 11.70
C GLN A 460 -15.59 0.04 12.51
N ILE A 461 -14.72 0.81 11.87
CA ILE A 461 -13.79 1.72 12.58
C ILE A 461 -14.59 2.80 13.31
N SER A 462 -15.58 3.38 12.65
CA SER A 462 -16.48 4.37 13.25
C SER A 462 -17.24 3.83 14.46
N GLN A 463 -17.75 2.60 14.37
CA GLN A 463 -18.37 1.91 15.51
C GLN A 463 -17.37 1.66 16.65
N TYR A 464 -16.11 1.31 16.35
CA TYR A 464 -15.09 1.10 17.38
C TYR A 464 -14.55 2.40 17.98
N CYS A 465 -14.48 3.49 17.21
CA CYS A 465 -14.24 4.83 17.73
C CYS A 465 -15.33 5.20 18.73
N GLU A 466 -16.60 5.00 18.38
CA GLU A 466 -17.70 5.23 19.30
C GLU A 466 -17.66 4.30 20.51
N PHE A 467 -17.27 3.03 20.31
CA PHE A 467 -17.14 2.06 21.39
C PHE A 467 -16.02 2.42 22.38
N HIS A 468 -14.90 2.94 21.89
CA HIS A 468 -13.71 3.22 22.69
C HIS A 468 -13.69 4.64 23.28
N TYR A 469 -14.25 5.62 22.58
CA TYR A 469 -14.15 7.04 22.93
C TYR A 469 -15.51 7.72 23.05
N GLY A 470 -16.60 7.05 22.67
CA GLY A 470 -17.96 7.57 22.75
C GLY A 470 -18.55 7.51 24.15
N ALA A 471 -19.87 7.72 24.21
CA ALA A 471 -20.61 7.80 25.45
C ALA A 471 -20.82 6.43 26.11
N GLU A 472 -21.04 6.44 27.42
CA GLU A 472 -21.51 5.27 28.15
C GLU A 472 -23.01 5.08 27.90
N TYR A 473 -23.43 3.85 27.60
CA TYR A 473 -24.81 3.51 27.26
C TYR A 473 -25.38 2.56 28.31
N TYR A 474 -26.64 2.79 28.71
CA TYR A 474 -27.38 1.94 29.66
C TYR A 474 -26.67 1.72 31.01
N GLY A 475 -25.85 2.69 31.45
CA GLY A 475 -25.09 2.58 32.70
C GLY A 475 -23.88 1.63 32.62
N VAL A 476 -23.53 1.14 31.42
CA VAL A 476 -22.34 0.33 31.18
C VAL A 476 -21.14 1.24 30.97
N LYS A 477 -20.12 1.09 31.82
CA LYS A 477 -18.89 1.87 31.75
C LYS A 477 -18.15 1.67 30.43
N ASN A 478 -17.39 2.67 29.98
CA ASN A 478 -16.55 2.54 28.79
C ASN A 478 -15.59 1.34 28.92
N PHE A 479 -15.65 0.41 27.97
CA PHE A 479 -15.06 -0.91 28.12
C PHE A 479 -13.52 -0.91 28.19
N PRO A 480 -12.77 -0.29 27.26
CA PRO A 480 -11.32 -0.17 27.35
C PRO A 480 -10.85 0.44 28.69
N LYS A 481 -11.43 1.58 29.07
CA LYS A 481 -11.10 2.28 30.31
C LYS A 481 -11.41 1.42 31.54
N ASN A 482 -12.62 0.87 31.62
CA ASN A 482 -13.03 0.06 32.76
C ASN A 482 -12.20 -1.22 32.90
N SER A 483 -11.80 -1.84 31.79
CA SER A 483 -10.97 -3.05 31.80
C SER A 483 -9.58 -2.77 32.40
N VAL A 484 -8.97 -1.62 32.07
CA VAL A 484 -7.70 -1.19 32.67
C VAL A 484 -7.89 -0.76 34.14
N GLU A 485 -8.98 -0.07 34.48
CA GLU A 485 -9.30 0.29 35.87
C GLU A 485 -9.44 -0.94 36.78
N LEU A 486 -10.07 -2.01 36.31
CA LEU A 486 -10.20 -3.27 37.03
C LEU A 486 -8.85 -3.97 37.29
N LEU A 487 -7.81 -3.67 36.51
CA LEU A 487 -6.46 -4.19 36.71
C LEU A 487 -5.67 -3.46 37.80
N LYS A 488 -6.08 -2.25 38.21
CA LYS A 488 -5.31 -1.44 39.16
C LYS A 488 -4.94 -2.16 40.47
N PRO A 489 -5.82 -2.97 41.10
CA PRO A 489 -5.45 -3.71 42.31
C PRO A 489 -4.32 -4.72 42.09
N TYR A 490 -4.26 -5.31 40.89
CA TYR A 490 -3.32 -6.37 40.52
C TYR A 490 -1.94 -5.84 40.11
N ILE A 491 -1.92 -4.72 39.39
CA ILE A 491 -0.68 -4.15 38.84
C ILE A 491 0.03 -3.21 39.84
N LYS A 492 -0.51 -3.01 41.05
CA LYS A 492 0.04 -2.04 42.01
C LYS A 492 1.51 -2.30 42.34
N ASP A 493 1.85 -3.57 42.55
CA ASP A 493 3.16 -4.04 43.02
C ASP A 493 4.04 -4.62 41.90
N LEU A 494 3.61 -4.48 40.64
CA LEU A 494 4.38 -4.90 39.47
C LEU A 494 5.49 -3.92 39.12
N LYS A 495 6.52 -4.44 38.44
CA LYS A 495 7.38 -3.60 37.60
C LYS A 495 6.51 -3.04 36.48
N LYS A 496 6.56 -1.72 36.27
CA LYS A 496 5.70 -1.03 35.32
C LYS A 496 6.50 -0.48 34.14
N GLN A 497 7.39 -1.30 33.60
CA GLN A 497 8.26 -0.84 32.51
C GLN A 497 7.57 -1.03 31.17
N LYS A 498 7.19 -2.27 30.83
CA LYS A 498 6.73 -2.59 29.48
C LYS A 498 5.39 -3.33 29.47
N ALA A 499 4.39 -2.78 28.78
CA ALA A 499 3.13 -3.46 28.52
C ALA A 499 2.89 -3.66 27.02
N LEU A 500 2.20 -4.75 26.68
CA LEU A 500 1.71 -5.04 25.34
C LEU A 500 0.18 -5.07 25.36
N ASP A 501 -0.44 -4.22 24.55
CA ASP A 501 -1.86 -4.28 24.21
C ASP A 501 -1.99 -5.01 22.88
N LEU A 502 -2.33 -6.30 22.91
CA LEU A 502 -2.38 -7.16 21.73
C LEU A 502 -3.84 -7.35 21.31
N GLY A 503 -4.14 -7.00 20.06
CA GLY A 503 -5.50 -6.70 19.60
C GLY A 503 -5.95 -5.30 20.02
N CYS A 504 -5.07 -4.29 19.89
CA CYS A 504 -5.31 -2.96 20.47
C CYS A 504 -6.44 -2.17 19.81
N SER A 505 -6.93 -2.60 18.63
CA SER A 505 -7.98 -1.92 17.88
C SER A 505 -7.65 -0.42 17.71
N VAL A 506 -8.59 0.48 18.04
CA VAL A 506 -8.41 1.94 17.96
C VAL A 506 -7.62 2.56 19.14
N GLY A 507 -6.97 1.74 19.96
CA GLY A 507 -5.86 2.14 20.84
C GLY A 507 -6.21 2.72 22.22
N ARG A 508 -7.49 2.83 22.58
CA ARG A 508 -7.89 3.39 23.89
C ARG A 508 -7.26 2.67 25.08
N SER A 509 -7.27 1.34 25.08
CA SER A 509 -6.64 0.53 26.15
C SER A 509 -5.14 0.81 26.25
N SER A 510 -4.44 0.96 25.12
CA SER A 510 -3.02 1.28 25.08
C SER A 510 -2.71 2.61 25.79
N PHE A 511 -3.50 3.66 25.54
CA PHE A 511 -3.34 4.95 26.22
C PHE A 511 -3.67 4.88 27.72
N GLU A 512 -4.73 4.15 28.10
CA GLU A 512 -5.09 3.97 29.52
C GLU A 512 -4.01 3.16 30.27
N LEU A 513 -3.44 2.12 29.64
CA LEU A 513 -2.29 1.38 30.18
C LEU A 513 -1.06 2.27 30.33
N ALA A 514 -0.84 3.18 29.39
CA ALA A 514 0.29 4.12 29.46
C ALA A 514 0.16 5.13 30.60
N LYS A 515 -0.97 5.22 31.33
CA LYS A 515 -0.99 5.92 32.63
C LYS A 515 -0.14 5.22 33.69
N HIS A 516 0.09 3.92 33.53
CA HIS A 516 0.71 3.05 34.52
C HIS A 516 2.08 2.55 34.11
N TYR A 517 2.34 2.34 32.82
CA TYR A 517 3.59 1.80 32.30
C TYR A 517 4.46 2.87 31.62
N ASP A 518 5.77 2.66 31.62
CA ASP A 518 6.75 3.54 30.97
C ASP A 518 6.70 3.41 29.44
N GLU A 519 6.47 2.20 28.94
CA GLU A 519 6.35 1.89 27.52
C GLU A 519 5.14 0.96 27.28
N VAL A 520 4.28 1.33 26.35
CA VAL A 520 3.15 0.52 25.89
C VAL A 520 3.25 0.33 24.39
N LEU A 521 3.27 -0.92 23.96
CA LEU A 521 3.17 -1.29 22.56
C LEU A 521 1.74 -1.77 22.29
N GLY A 522 1.02 -1.10 21.38
CA GLY A 522 -0.23 -1.57 20.82
C GLY A 522 0.03 -2.34 19.52
N ILE A 523 -0.42 -3.59 19.44
CA ILE A 523 -0.37 -4.40 18.21
C ILE A 523 -1.78 -4.79 17.80
N ASP A 524 -2.10 -4.63 16.52
CA ASP A 524 -3.31 -5.16 15.90
C ASP A 524 -3.00 -5.75 14.53
N PHE A 525 -3.85 -6.67 14.08
CA PHE A 525 -3.75 -7.24 12.73
C PHE A 525 -4.10 -6.19 11.67
N SER A 526 -5.06 -5.31 11.96
CA SER A 526 -5.52 -4.29 11.04
C SER A 526 -4.78 -2.96 11.22
N ALA A 527 -4.03 -2.57 10.19
CA ALA A 527 -3.41 -1.24 10.11
C ALA A 527 -4.45 -0.10 10.20
N ASN A 528 -5.66 -0.33 9.71
CA ASN A 528 -6.72 0.69 9.71
C ASN A 528 -7.19 1.04 11.13
N PHE A 529 -7.34 0.03 12.00
CA PHE A 529 -7.66 0.23 13.41
C PHE A 529 -6.52 0.95 14.15
N ILE A 530 -5.28 0.50 13.95
CA ILE A 530 -4.08 1.11 14.53
C ILE A 530 -3.94 2.59 14.15
N ASN A 531 -4.26 2.94 12.91
CA ASN A 531 -4.12 4.31 12.41
C ASN A 531 -4.93 5.32 13.22
N VAL A 532 -6.03 4.92 13.88
CA VAL A 532 -6.78 5.80 14.79
C VAL A 532 -5.90 6.22 15.99
N GLY A 533 -5.24 5.25 16.64
CA GLY A 533 -4.33 5.53 17.74
C GLY A 533 -3.12 6.37 17.31
N VAL A 534 -2.55 6.07 16.15
CA VAL A 534 -1.45 6.85 15.56
C VAL A 534 -1.87 8.30 15.29
N LYS A 535 -3.08 8.50 14.74
CA LYS A 535 -3.63 9.84 14.49
C LYS A 535 -3.87 10.62 15.77
N LEU A 536 -4.45 10.01 16.80
CA LEU A 536 -4.67 10.64 18.10
C LEU A 536 -3.36 11.02 18.81
N LYS A 537 -2.26 10.31 18.53
CA LYS A 537 -0.92 10.70 19.00
C LYS A 537 -0.34 11.88 18.21
N LYS A 538 -0.58 11.94 16.90
CA LYS A 538 0.06 12.89 15.97
C LYS A 538 -0.70 14.21 15.81
N TYR A 539 -2.02 14.19 15.89
CA TYR A 539 -2.90 15.31 15.63
C TYR A 539 -3.67 15.70 16.89
N ASP A 540 -4.10 16.95 16.97
CA ASP A 540 -4.78 17.50 18.16
C ASP A 540 -6.18 16.90 18.37
N SER A 541 -6.83 16.44 17.30
CA SER A 541 -8.16 15.84 17.36
C SER A 541 -8.39 14.87 16.20
N LEU A 542 -9.40 14.02 16.35
CA LEU A 542 -9.91 13.08 15.36
C LEU A 542 -11.44 13.23 15.27
N THR A 543 -11.97 13.35 14.05
CA THR A 543 -13.40 13.31 13.78
C THR A 543 -13.79 11.95 13.22
N TYR A 544 -14.95 11.43 13.63
CA TYR A 544 -15.55 10.20 13.11
C TYR A 544 -17.08 10.31 13.05
N LYS A 545 -17.70 9.47 12.22
CA LYS A 545 -19.15 9.46 11.99
C LYS A 545 -19.82 8.40 12.86
N VAL A 546 -20.97 8.72 13.41
CA VAL A 546 -21.80 7.78 14.18
C VAL A 546 -23.12 7.66 13.46
N THR A 547 -23.38 6.50 12.86
CA THR A 547 -24.64 6.22 12.18
C THR A 547 -25.82 6.45 13.13
N THR A 548 -26.80 7.22 12.69
CA THR A 548 -28.01 7.54 13.45
C THR A 548 -29.18 6.70 12.98
N GLU A 549 -29.41 6.66 11.66
CA GLU A 549 -30.48 5.91 11.00
C GLU A 549 -30.15 5.71 9.51
N GLY A 550 -30.14 4.46 9.03
CA GLY A 550 -29.84 4.18 7.62
C GLY A 550 -28.48 4.74 7.21
N SER A 551 -28.46 5.62 6.20
CA SER A 551 -27.26 6.34 5.74
C SER A 551 -27.02 7.68 6.45
N LEU A 552 -27.88 8.07 7.40
CA LEU A 552 -27.70 9.29 8.21
C LEU A 552 -26.69 9.05 9.33
N PHE A 553 -25.91 10.07 9.64
CA PHE A 553 -24.88 10.04 10.68
C PHE A 553 -24.75 11.38 11.39
N ASP A 554 -24.26 11.34 12.63
CA ASP A 554 -23.76 12.49 13.37
C ASP A 554 -22.22 12.48 13.31
N GLU A 555 -21.59 13.66 13.26
CA GLU A 555 -20.13 13.78 13.37
C GLU A 555 -19.73 14.02 14.83
N LYS A 556 -18.69 13.31 15.29
CA LYS A 556 -18.10 13.49 16.61
C LYS A 556 -16.61 13.74 16.48
N THR A 557 -16.13 14.73 17.23
CA THR A 557 -14.70 15.04 17.34
C THR A 557 -14.21 14.73 18.74
N ILE A 558 -13.06 14.05 18.82
CA ILE A 558 -12.41 13.66 20.06
C ILE A 558 -10.93 14.00 20.03
N SER A 559 -10.32 14.15 21.20
CA SER A 559 -8.89 14.30 21.40
C SER A 559 -8.45 13.47 22.61
N LEU A 560 -7.14 13.21 22.74
CA LEU A 560 -6.62 12.58 23.96
C LEU A 560 -6.85 13.45 25.21
N LYS A 561 -6.93 14.77 25.04
CA LYS A 561 -7.18 15.72 26.12
C LYS A 561 -8.56 15.55 26.73
N ASP A 562 -9.57 15.24 25.92
CA ASP A 562 -10.96 15.01 26.39
C ASP A 562 -11.08 13.85 27.40
N PHE A 563 -10.03 13.03 27.50
CA PHE A 563 -9.99 11.82 28.31
C PHE A 563 -8.86 11.79 29.35
N ASP A 564 -8.15 12.91 29.55
CA ASP A 564 -6.96 13.00 30.40
C ASP A 564 -5.86 12.00 29.97
N LEU A 565 -5.66 11.84 28.65
CA LEU A 565 -4.69 10.91 28.05
C LEU A 565 -3.54 11.60 27.30
N GLU A 566 -3.54 12.92 27.19
CA GLU A 566 -2.56 13.67 26.40
C GLU A 566 -1.09 13.38 26.81
N GLU A 567 -0.83 13.30 28.12
CA GLU A 567 0.49 12.99 28.71
C GLU A 567 0.94 11.53 28.53
N THR A 568 0.10 10.67 27.95
CA THR A 568 0.43 9.26 27.71
C THR A 568 0.96 9.02 26.30
N LYS A 569 0.76 9.97 25.38
CA LYS A 569 0.99 9.78 23.94
C LYS A 569 2.40 9.33 23.58
N ASP A 570 3.41 9.83 24.28
CA ASP A 570 4.83 9.56 23.98
C ASP A 570 5.29 8.21 24.51
N ARG A 571 4.52 7.61 25.42
CA ARG A 571 4.77 6.26 25.97
C ARG A 571 4.08 5.16 25.17
N VAL A 572 3.21 5.50 24.22
CA VAL A 572 2.50 4.54 23.38
C VAL A 572 3.13 4.50 21.99
N THR A 573 3.42 3.28 21.53
CA THR A 573 3.79 2.97 20.16
C THR A 573 2.76 2.02 19.59
N PHE A 574 2.40 2.18 18.32
CA PHE A 574 1.52 1.24 17.63
C PHE A 574 2.25 0.56 16.48
N MET A 575 2.01 -0.74 16.29
CA MET A 575 2.58 -1.54 15.22
C MET A 575 1.56 -2.51 14.67
N GLN A 576 1.62 -2.79 13.37
CA GLN A 576 0.84 -3.88 12.79
C GLN A 576 1.52 -5.22 13.08
N GLY A 577 0.73 -6.22 13.46
CA GLY A 577 1.26 -7.56 13.72
C GLY A 577 0.19 -8.62 13.91
N ASP A 578 0.55 -9.86 13.59
CA ASP A 578 -0.31 -11.02 13.76
C ASP A 578 -0.06 -11.68 15.12
N ALA A 579 -1.06 -11.66 16.00
CA ALA A 579 -1.02 -12.31 17.32
C ALA A 579 -0.78 -13.83 17.25
N CYS A 580 -1.14 -14.50 16.15
CA CYS A 580 -0.84 -15.90 15.90
C CYS A 580 0.56 -16.11 15.30
N ASN A 581 1.29 -15.05 14.94
CA ASN A 581 2.61 -15.14 14.30
C ASN A 581 3.53 -13.98 14.69
N LEU A 582 3.58 -13.63 15.98
CA LEU A 582 4.43 -12.56 16.48
C LEU A 582 5.92 -12.93 16.34
N LYS A 583 6.75 -11.98 15.90
CA LYS A 583 8.22 -12.13 15.86
C LYS A 583 8.80 -12.30 17.28
N ASP A 584 9.91 -13.02 17.43
CA ASP A 584 10.53 -13.32 18.74
C ASP A 584 10.99 -12.08 19.52
N LEU A 585 11.22 -10.97 18.80
CA LEU A 585 11.60 -9.68 19.39
C LEU A 585 10.52 -9.10 20.33
N TYR A 586 9.26 -9.50 20.17
CA TYR A 586 8.16 -9.08 21.05
C TYR A 586 8.12 -9.96 22.31
N SER A 587 9.07 -9.73 23.21
CA SER A 587 9.16 -10.40 24.53
C SER A 587 9.53 -9.40 25.63
N GLY A 588 9.52 -9.87 26.88
CA GLY A 588 9.96 -9.08 28.02
C GLY A 588 8.90 -8.15 28.61
N TYR A 589 7.61 -8.50 28.48
CA TYR A 589 6.51 -7.66 28.96
C TYR A 589 6.13 -7.97 30.40
N ASP A 590 5.91 -6.92 31.20
CA ASP A 590 5.37 -7.03 32.56
C ASP A 590 3.86 -7.26 32.57
N LEU A 591 3.18 -6.82 31.50
CA LEU A 591 1.76 -7.06 31.25
C LEU A 591 1.54 -7.31 29.76
N ILE A 592 0.83 -8.38 29.42
CA ILE A 592 0.18 -8.54 28.13
C ILE A 592 -1.33 -8.49 28.33
N PHE A 593 -1.97 -7.51 27.70
CA PHE A 593 -3.39 -7.24 27.76
C PHE A 593 -4.02 -7.59 26.40
N CYS A 594 -5.01 -8.48 26.41
CA CYS A 594 -5.66 -8.98 25.22
C CYS A 594 -7.18 -8.78 25.35
N SER A 595 -7.69 -7.74 24.71
CA SER A 595 -9.09 -7.33 24.82
C SER A 595 -9.94 -7.87 23.67
N ASN A 596 -10.88 -8.79 23.96
CA ASN A 596 -11.77 -9.43 22.99
C ASN A 596 -11.02 -10.04 21.78
N LEU A 597 -9.85 -10.61 22.04
CA LEU A 597 -8.94 -11.10 20.99
C LEU A 597 -9.09 -12.60 20.72
N ILE A 598 -9.15 -13.44 21.77
CA ILE A 598 -8.91 -14.89 21.62
C ILE A 598 -9.90 -15.58 20.67
N ASP A 599 -11.17 -15.13 20.66
CA ASP A 599 -12.22 -15.65 19.79
C ASP A 599 -12.29 -14.95 18.42
N ARG A 600 -11.25 -14.20 18.07
CA ARG A 600 -11.03 -13.56 16.77
C ARG A 600 -9.73 -14.00 16.09
N LEU A 601 -8.96 -14.87 16.73
CA LEU A 601 -7.74 -15.44 16.17
C LEU A 601 -8.07 -16.60 15.23
N TYR A 602 -7.44 -16.67 14.06
CA TYR A 602 -7.60 -17.81 13.17
C TYR A 602 -6.97 -19.10 13.74
N TYR A 603 -5.97 -18.98 14.63
CA TYR A 603 -5.34 -20.12 15.30
C TYR A 603 -5.00 -19.82 16.77
N PRO A 604 -6.01 -19.79 17.67
CA PRO A 604 -5.84 -19.38 19.06
C PRO A 604 -4.96 -20.32 19.90
N GLN A 605 -4.88 -21.61 19.56
CA GLN A 605 -3.98 -22.55 20.25
C GLN A 605 -2.51 -22.14 20.08
N LYS A 606 -2.10 -21.73 18.87
CA LYS A 606 -0.73 -21.26 18.61
C LYS A 606 -0.39 -20.02 19.45
N PHE A 607 -1.36 -19.12 19.64
CA PHE A 607 -1.21 -17.98 20.53
C PHE A 607 -0.96 -18.42 21.98
N LEU A 608 -1.75 -19.37 22.50
CA LEU A 608 -1.58 -19.88 23.87
C LEU A 608 -0.25 -20.61 24.09
N ASP A 609 0.25 -21.32 23.08
CA ASP A 609 1.53 -22.03 23.14
C ASP A 609 2.72 -21.05 23.19
N ASP A 610 2.56 -19.85 22.63
CA ASP A 610 3.62 -18.89 22.41
C ASP A 610 3.66 -17.76 23.44
N ILE A 611 2.50 -17.33 23.93
CA ILE A 611 2.37 -16.23 24.90
C ILE A 611 3.20 -16.39 26.20
N PRO A 612 3.44 -17.60 26.77
CA PRO A 612 4.21 -17.74 27.99
C PRO A 612 5.68 -17.31 27.87
N LYS A 613 6.21 -17.26 26.63
CA LYS A 613 7.60 -16.86 26.35
C LYS A 613 7.77 -15.34 26.29
N ARG A 614 6.65 -14.60 26.24
CA ARG A 614 6.64 -13.15 26.02
C ARG A 614 6.41 -12.36 27.30
N VAL A 615 5.81 -13.00 28.31
CA VAL A 615 5.55 -12.43 29.64
C VAL A 615 6.74 -12.69 30.57
N ASN A 616 7.22 -11.65 31.25
CA ASN A 616 8.25 -11.76 32.28
C ASN A 616 7.79 -12.66 33.43
N LYS A 617 8.74 -13.26 34.16
CA LYS A 617 8.44 -13.90 35.45
C LYS A 617 7.76 -12.89 36.38
N ASP A 618 6.72 -13.33 37.10
CA ASP A 618 5.81 -12.50 37.89
C ASP A 618 4.97 -11.47 37.12
N GLY A 619 5.12 -11.40 35.78
CA GLY A 619 4.31 -10.58 34.89
C GLY A 619 2.91 -11.17 34.66
N PHE A 620 2.04 -10.38 34.03
CA PHE A 620 0.61 -10.69 33.93
C PHE A 620 0.17 -10.92 32.49
N LEU A 621 -0.71 -11.90 32.28
CA LEU A 621 -1.49 -12.10 31.06
C LEU A 621 -2.96 -11.86 31.41
N VAL A 622 -3.61 -10.98 30.65
CA VAL A 622 -5.02 -10.64 30.85
C VAL A 622 -5.77 -10.94 29.56
N LEU A 623 -6.75 -11.82 29.65
CA LEU A 623 -7.59 -12.23 28.52
C LEU A 623 -9.03 -11.80 28.78
N LEU A 624 -9.59 -10.99 27.89
CA LEU A 624 -11.01 -10.68 27.85
C LEU A 624 -11.60 -11.31 26.60
N SER A 625 -12.70 -12.05 26.73
CA SER A 625 -13.49 -12.47 25.58
C SER A 625 -14.92 -12.87 25.96
N PRO A 626 -15.92 -12.60 25.10
CA PRO A 626 -17.26 -13.12 25.25
C PRO A 626 -17.41 -14.57 24.77
N TYR A 627 -16.34 -15.17 24.22
CA TYR A 627 -16.30 -16.54 23.67
C TYR A 627 -17.36 -16.80 22.61
N THR A 628 -17.57 -15.81 21.73
CA THR A 628 -18.64 -15.85 20.73
C THR A 628 -18.39 -16.82 19.60
N TRP A 629 -17.11 -17.16 19.34
CA TRP A 629 -16.63 -18.08 18.29
C TRP A 629 -17.45 -18.06 17.00
N LEU A 630 -16.92 -17.36 16.00
CA LEU A 630 -17.54 -17.27 14.68
C LEU A 630 -16.57 -17.86 13.65
N GLU A 631 -17.09 -18.68 12.74
CA GLU A 631 -16.28 -19.38 11.73
C GLU A 631 -15.62 -18.40 10.74
N ASP A 632 -16.17 -17.18 10.62
CA ASP A 632 -15.60 -16.07 9.85
C ASP A 632 -14.23 -15.62 10.37
N TYR A 633 -13.96 -15.78 11.68
CA TYR A 633 -12.68 -15.40 12.29
C TYR A 633 -11.82 -16.62 12.64
N THR A 634 -12.44 -17.65 13.21
CA THR A 634 -11.74 -18.85 13.65
C THR A 634 -12.38 -20.07 13.00
N PRO A 635 -11.66 -20.81 12.14
CA PRO A 635 -12.15 -22.08 11.64
C PRO A 635 -12.62 -22.97 12.79
N LYS A 636 -13.79 -23.63 12.64
CA LYS A 636 -14.40 -24.42 13.71
C LYS A 636 -13.47 -25.45 14.36
N ALA A 637 -12.59 -26.05 13.55
CA ALA A 637 -11.59 -27.02 14.01
C ALA A 637 -10.57 -26.44 15.02
N ASN A 638 -10.40 -25.11 15.03
CA ASN A 638 -9.46 -24.39 15.89
C ASN A 638 -10.14 -23.74 17.10
N TRP A 639 -11.45 -23.92 17.29
CA TRP A 639 -12.15 -23.37 18.45
C TRP A 639 -11.61 -23.99 19.75
N LEU A 640 -11.36 -23.15 20.75
CA LEU A 640 -10.93 -23.63 22.07
C LEU A 640 -12.09 -24.17 22.91
N GLY A 641 -13.33 -23.87 22.55
CA GLY A 641 -14.53 -24.37 23.22
C GLY A 641 -15.80 -23.86 22.55
N GLY A 642 -16.95 -24.00 23.21
CA GLY A 642 -18.25 -23.65 22.62
C GLY A 642 -18.83 -24.76 21.73
N TYR A 643 -18.38 -26.00 21.91
CA TYR A 643 -18.84 -27.16 21.14
C TYR A 643 -18.95 -28.43 22.00
N LEU A 644 -19.57 -29.47 21.43
CA LEU A 644 -19.68 -30.79 22.04
C LEU A 644 -18.59 -31.72 21.50
N LYS A 645 -17.90 -32.42 22.39
CA LYS A 645 -16.97 -33.52 22.06
C LYS A 645 -17.38 -34.74 22.87
N ASP A 646 -17.67 -35.86 22.19
CA ASP A 646 -18.12 -37.11 22.83
C ASP A 646 -19.30 -36.92 23.81
N ASN A 647 -20.30 -36.13 23.40
CA ASN A 647 -21.45 -35.72 24.21
C ASN A 647 -21.12 -34.96 25.51
N LYS A 648 -19.92 -34.39 25.62
CA LYS A 648 -19.53 -33.50 26.72
C LYS A 648 -19.31 -32.09 26.19
N GLU A 649 -19.77 -31.12 26.96
CA GLU A 649 -19.49 -29.71 26.69
C GLU A 649 -18.01 -29.42 26.85
N VAL A 650 -17.40 -28.80 25.84
CA VAL A 650 -16.07 -28.23 25.92
C VAL A 650 -16.23 -26.72 26.05
N LYS A 651 -15.96 -26.18 27.24
CA LYS A 651 -16.04 -24.73 27.51
C LYS A 651 -14.69 -24.08 27.25
N THR A 652 -14.71 -22.90 26.64
CA THR A 652 -13.49 -22.17 26.27
C THR A 652 -12.59 -21.90 27.46
N PHE A 653 -13.17 -21.50 28.60
CA PHE A 653 -12.39 -21.21 29.79
C PHE A 653 -11.68 -22.44 30.38
N ASP A 654 -12.32 -23.61 30.35
CA ASP A 654 -11.69 -24.86 30.81
C ASP A 654 -10.46 -25.21 29.96
N THR A 655 -10.53 -24.96 28.66
CA THR A 655 -9.40 -25.11 27.73
C THR A 655 -8.31 -24.07 28.00
N LEU A 656 -8.67 -22.80 28.22
CA LEU A 656 -7.70 -21.76 28.60
C LEU A 656 -6.95 -22.15 29.88
N LYS A 657 -7.67 -22.61 30.90
CA LYS A 657 -7.09 -23.07 32.16
C LYS A 657 -6.13 -24.24 31.94
N THR A 658 -6.55 -25.25 31.19
CA THR A 658 -5.70 -26.43 30.89
C THR A 658 -4.41 -26.05 30.17
N ASN A 659 -4.47 -25.06 29.27
CA ASN A 659 -3.30 -24.61 28.51
C ASN A 659 -2.36 -23.74 29.36
N LEU A 660 -2.91 -22.85 30.19
CA LEU A 660 -2.13 -21.86 30.92
C LEU A 660 -1.64 -22.34 32.29
N GLU A 661 -2.32 -23.30 32.94
CA GLU A 661 -2.04 -23.67 34.34
C GLU A 661 -0.63 -24.18 34.62
N LYS A 662 0.10 -24.66 33.60
CA LYS A 662 1.50 -25.08 33.78
C LYS A 662 2.39 -23.87 34.06
N GLU A 663 2.23 -22.82 33.26
CA GLU A 663 3.10 -21.66 33.18
C GLU A 663 2.56 -20.45 33.97
N PHE A 664 1.24 -20.42 34.24
CA PHE A 664 0.54 -19.32 34.89
C PHE A 664 -0.30 -19.79 36.08
N GLU A 665 -0.47 -18.89 37.04
CA GLU A 665 -1.42 -18.97 38.14
C GLU A 665 -2.62 -18.07 37.84
N LEU A 666 -3.83 -18.63 37.88
CA LEU A 666 -5.06 -17.85 37.75
C LEU A 666 -5.32 -17.08 39.05
N LEU A 667 -5.45 -15.75 38.95
CA LEU A 667 -5.68 -14.89 40.11
C LEU A 667 -7.15 -14.51 40.28
N ASP A 668 -7.85 -14.19 39.20
CA ASP A 668 -9.24 -13.74 39.26
C ASP A 668 -9.99 -13.92 37.93
N ILE A 669 -11.32 -13.94 38.02
CA ILE A 669 -12.24 -13.95 36.89
C ILE A 669 -13.33 -12.90 37.15
N LEU A 670 -13.52 -11.99 36.20
CA LEU A 670 -14.47 -10.89 36.30
C LEU A 670 -15.34 -10.83 35.04
N ASP A 671 -16.61 -10.46 35.19
CA ASP A 671 -17.47 -10.14 34.06
C ASP A 671 -17.39 -8.64 33.76
N VAL A 672 -17.05 -8.30 32.53
CA VAL A 672 -16.91 -6.91 32.07
C VAL A 672 -17.93 -6.64 30.96
N PRO A 673 -19.07 -6.01 31.28
CA PRO A 673 -20.08 -5.66 30.28
C PRO A 673 -19.58 -4.56 29.35
N PHE A 674 -20.05 -4.58 28.11
CA PHE A 674 -19.74 -3.58 27.11
C PHE A 674 -20.89 -3.37 26.11
N VAL A 675 -20.99 -2.16 25.56
CA VAL A 675 -22.03 -1.79 24.60
C VAL A 675 -21.39 -1.23 23.33
N ILE A 676 -21.72 -1.82 22.19
CA ILE A 676 -21.40 -1.26 20.87
C ILE A 676 -22.66 -0.62 20.31
N LYS A 677 -22.58 0.66 19.95
CA LYS A 677 -23.65 1.37 19.27
C LYS A 677 -23.53 1.16 17.76
N GLU A 678 -24.57 0.62 17.14
CA GLU A 678 -24.66 0.51 15.68
C GLU A 678 -25.45 1.67 15.08
N THR A 679 -26.58 2.04 15.69
CA THR A 679 -27.39 3.21 15.32
C THR A 679 -27.99 3.89 16.55
N ASN A 680 -28.78 4.96 16.39
CA ASN A 680 -29.51 5.56 17.52
C ASN A 680 -30.56 4.62 18.14
N ARG A 681 -30.91 3.51 17.46
CA ARG A 681 -31.93 2.54 17.90
C ARG A 681 -31.43 1.10 17.94
N LYS A 682 -30.18 0.82 17.55
CA LYS A 682 -29.57 -0.53 17.55
C LYS A 682 -28.28 -0.51 18.34
N PHE A 683 -28.23 -1.33 19.39
CA PHE A 683 -27.09 -1.48 20.28
C PHE A 683 -26.85 -2.97 20.53
N GLN A 684 -25.58 -3.37 20.57
CA GLN A 684 -25.16 -4.69 21.00
C GLN A 684 -24.64 -4.60 22.43
N HIS A 685 -25.31 -5.29 23.37
CA HIS A 685 -24.86 -5.41 24.75
C HIS A 685 -24.27 -6.80 24.97
N THR A 686 -23.00 -6.86 25.36
CA THR A 686 -22.23 -8.10 25.48
C THR A 686 -21.49 -8.12 26.82
N ILE A 687 -21.23 -9.31 27.37
CA ILE A 687 -20.43 -9.49 28.58
C ILE A 687 -19.16 -10.23 28.18
N SER A 688 -18.01 -9.63 28.46
CA SER A 688 -16.71 -10.25 28.25
C SER A 688 -16.20 -10.85 29.56
N GLN A 689 -15.79 -12.12 29.55
CA GLN A 689 -15.14 -12.71 30.70
C GLN A 689 -13.67 -12.32 30.69
N MET A 690 -13.26 -11.56 31.71
CA MET A 690 -11.89 -11.18 31.97
C MET A 690 -11.24 -12.20 32.91
N SER A 691 -10.12 -12.77 32.49
CA SER A 691 -9.32 -13.67 33.31
C SER A 691 -7.91 -13.12 33.47
N ILE A 692 -7.41 -13.13 34.71
CA ILE A 692 -6.14 -12.51 35.10
C ILE A 692 -5.17 -13.61 35.53
N TRP A 693 -4.04 -13.71 34.84
CA TRP A 693 -3.07 -14.78 35.00
C TRP A 693 -1.71 -14.20 35.37
N LYS A 694 -1.06 -14.74 36.39
CA LYS A 694 0.31 -14.37 36.78
C LYS A 694 1.30 -15.44 36.35
N ARG A 695 2.40 -15.03 35.71
CA ARG A 695 3.47 -15.94 35.27
C ARG A 695 4.26 -16.46 36.48
N LYS A 696 4.43 -17.79 36.57
CA LYS A 696 5.18 -18.47 37.63
C LYS A 696 6.70 -18.28 37.58
#